data_AF-A0A164M9A9-F1
#
_entry.id   AF-A0A164M9A9-F1
#
_cell.length_a   1.000
_cell.length_b   1.000
_cell.length_c   1.000
_cell.angle_alpha   90.00
_cell.angle_beta   90.00
_cell.angle_gamma   90.00
#
_symmetry.space_group_name_H-M   'P 1'
#
loop_
_entity.id
_entity.type
_entity.pdbx_description
1 polymer ?
#
loop_
_entity_poly.entity_id
_entity_poly.type
_entity_poly.pdbx_seq_one_letter_code
_entity_poly.pdbx_strand_id
1 'polypeptide(L)'
;MAEASCCSMCTLFIPEVHTCPVNFFNHVFKQHRYSKHFYIACKYPGCNAHHHVYESFRRHWKKEHSVRVVQHQDAARNVFVPAGMLVTIEEPSTSQDTLSNTAEGDGLEPELDASGTETEICNIEEPTAKSDSQLVWEAGILLVLRQKFYLPFEALLFVSDAIHDNYQKNVKTIHEQLKVLLTQEVIGSPSFQQTFETLSHQHQLTRYRLEMLWKKYFSTIMPQSVILNETEPSYDWVSDPEFGLIIDEVFETGSQTTDPTDSYADVWEGQYVKSLPIYIQHHGNLLGIQLYMDEVELANPLGSKKGKHKVSVFYWTLMNLPPKFCSSLRSIMLLGVLSSDLLKQRGTAVFLKSFVSDLIFLRDGVILTVRNESLKWYGILLHFVGDIPASNFIAEFKEGVGAANLPCRSCMIIRNDLETIHLESDCILRDKISHEAQVSQIECAENQTAAQKDSISTRFGVNCRCNFTILKYLDATKCFMHDLMHVSNEGILNKEIALLLKYLIEHPIIKLDLDIVNYKISTVKSSREFTIPPPIRKNEVLELKKLSFSSSEISSLSMCLALVLGEFVSDDDVHYANFLLLLEILASLQSYQFSEQDLQMLAKNIELHNRNHVLLYPKPLDSDSKSITPKHHSLLHFISQIKMFGPPRYSWCMRYESLNSKFKKIMRRNSNFLTSLSLWLHTIRNSLTYT
;
A
#
# COMPACT_ATOMS: atom_id res chain seq x y z
N MET A 1 -35.43 -7.30 57.85
CA MET A 1 -34.49 -8.29 57.29
C MET A 1 -34.26 -7.90 55.85
N ALA A 2 -33.04 -7.55 55.44
CA ALA A 2 -32.74 -7.15 54.07
C ALA A 2 -32.69 -8.41 53.18
N GLU A 3 -33.52 -8.48 52.13
CA GLU A 3 -33.52 -9.58 51.17
C GLU A 3 -32.23 -9.53 50.32
N ALA A 4 -31.30 -10.44 50.60
CA ALA A 4 -30.09 -10.64 49.80
C ALA A 4 -30.37 -11.64 48.68
N SER A 5 -29.92 -11.34 47.46
CA SER A 5 -30.04 -12.27 46.32
C SER A 5 -28.70 -12.94 46.03
N CYS A 6 -28.70 -14.25 45.80
CA CYS A 6 -27.51 -15.00 45.41
C CYS A 6 -27.16 -14.80 43.92
N CYS A 7 -25.86 -14.74 43.64
CA CYS A 7 -25.35 -14.82 42.28
C CYS A 7 -25.51 -16.25 41.74
N SER A 8 -25.93 -16.42 40.48
CA SER A 8 -26.08 -17.77 39.89
C SER A 8 -24.75 -18.44 39.54
N MET A 9 -23.63 -17.70 39.60
CA MET A 9 -22.28 -18.21 39.31
C MET A 9 -21.41 -18.39 40.54
N CYS A 10 -21.77 -17.84 41.70
CA CYS A 10 -20.97 -17.99 42.91
C CYS A 10 -21.82 -17.88 44.18
N THR A 11 -21.30 -18.40 45.29
CA THR A 11 -21.96 -18.43 46.59
C THR A 11 -21.99 -17.08 47.33
N LEU A 12 -21.51 -16.00 46.71
CA LEU A 12 -21.54 -14.66 47.28
C LEU A 12 -22.97 -14.09 47.30
N PHE A 13 -23.39 -13.65 48.49
CA PHE A 13 -24.60 -12.86 48.69
C PHE A 13 -24.33 -11.40 48.35
N ILE A 14 -25.18 -10.84 47.50
CA ILE A 14 -25.09 -9.43 47.11
C ILE A 14 -26.19 -8.69 47.86
N PRO A 15 -25.85 -7.79 48.80
CA PRO A 15 -26.85 -7.03 49.53
C PRO A 15 -27.57 -6.05 48.58
N GLU A 16 -28.85 -5.79 48.87
CA GLU A 16 -29.62 -4.70 48.27
C GLU A 16 -29.85 -4.78 46.75
N VAL A 17 -29.85 -5.98 46.13
CA VAL A 17 -30.06 -6.10 44.66
C VAL A 17 -31.43 -5.59 44.21
N HIS A 18 -32.46 -5.71 45.05
CA HIS A 18 -33.80 -5.20 44.74
C HIS A 18 -33.90 -3.67 44.80
N THR A 19 -33.09 -3.01 45.65
CA THR A 19 -33.10 -1.55 45.84
C THR A 19 -32.00 -0.83 45.04
N CYS A 20 -30.87 -1.49 44.77
CA CYS A 20 -29.77 -1.01 43.94
C CYS A 20 -29.25 -2.13 43.01
N PRO A 21 -29.93 -2.40 41.88
CA PRO A 21 -29.56 -3.48 40.95
C PRO A 21 -28.15 -3.32 40.34
N VAL A 22 -27.60 -2.10 40.34
CA VAL A 22 -26.24 -1.80 39.85
C VAL A 22 -25.16 -2.55 40.65
N ASN A 23 -25.41 -2.86 41.94
CA ASN A 23 -24.49 -3.68 42.74
C ASN A 23 -24.35 -5.09 42.17
N PHE A 24 -25.43 -5.68 41.66
CA PHE A 24 -25.40 -6.96 40.98
C PHE A 24 -24.57 -6.90 39.69
N PHE A 25 -24.79 -5.87 38.86
CA PHE A 25 -24.01 -5.69 37.64
C PHE A 25 -22.51 -5.51 37.92
N ASN A 26 -22.16 -4.69 38.92
CA ASN A 26 -20.78 -4.46 39.31
C ASN A 26 -20.11 -5.72 39.87
N HIS A 27 -20.84 -6.54 40.62
CA HIS A 27 -20.36 -7.85 41.06
C HIS A 27 -20.04 -8.74 39.86
N VAL A 28 -20.98 -8.90 38.92
CA VAL A 28 -20.79 -9.76 37.73
C VAL A 28 -19.64 -9.25 36.86
N PHE A 29 -19.52 -7.93 36.67
CA PHE A 29 -18.39 -7.33 35.95
C PHE A 29 -17.05 -7.58 36.64
N LYS A 30 -16.97 -7.44 37.96
CA LYS A 30 -15.69 -7.60 38.68
C LYS A 30 -15.27 -9.06 38.80
N GLN A 31 -16.22 -9.97 39.08
CA GLN A 31 -15.91 -11.34 39.48
C GLN A 31 -16.01 -12.35 38.33
N HIS A 32 -16.89 -12.11 37.34
CA HIS A 32 -17.26 -13.14 36.36
C HIS A 32 -17.01 -12.76 34.90
N ARG A 33 -16.55 -11.54 34.60
CA ARG A 33 -16.40 -11.06 33.21
C ARG A 33 -15.47 -11.91 32.33
N TYR A 34 -14.54 -12.66 32.94
CA TYR A 34 -13.56 -13.51 32.26
C TYR A 34 -13.77 -15.01 32.56
N SER A 35 -14.91 -15.39 33.14
CA SER A 35 -15.19 -16.79 33.47
C SER A 35 -15.35 -17.62 32.19
N LYS A 36 -14.58 -18.71 32.08
CA LYS A 36 -14.61 -19.65 30.94
C LYS A 36 -15.98 -20.31 30.74
N HIS A 37 -16.77 -20.47 31.80
CA HIS A 37 -18.13 -21.00 31.77
C HIS A 37 -19.09 -19.98 32.38
N PHE A 38 -19.52 -19.02 31.57
CA PHE A 38 -20.38 -17.93 32.03
C PHE A 38 -21.86 -18.33 31.97
N TYR A 39 -22.59 -18.18 33.07
CA TYR A 39 -24.05 -18.31 33.09
C TYR A 39 -24.66 -17.42 34.17
N ILE A 40 -25.24 -16.29 33.77
CA ILE A 40 -25.86 -15.36 34.70
C ILE A 40 -27.36 -15.20 34.43
N ALA A 41 -28.18 -15.32 35.48
CA ALA A 41 -29.57 -14.89 35.47
C ALA A 41 -29.64 -13.41 35.88
N CYS A 42 -30.28 -12.57 35.07
CA CYS A 42 -30.43 -11.15 35.37
C CYS A 42 -31.28 -10.98 36.64
N LYS A 43 -30.78 -10.22 37.61
CA LYS A 43 -31.49 -9.96 38.89
C LYS A 43 -32.10 -8.56 38.97
N TYR A 44 -32.22 -7.87 37.84
CA TYR A 44 -32.98 -6.61 37.79
C TYR A 44 -34.46 -6.89 38.12
N PRO A 45 -35.13 -6.11 38.99
CA PRO A 45 -36.52 -6.36 39.37
C PRO A 45 -37.45 -6.51 38.16
N GLY A 46 -38.12 -7.67 38.05
CA GLY A 46 -39.03 -7.97 36.94
C GLY A 46 -38.37 -8.51 35.66
N CYS A 47 -37.05 -8.73 35.64
CA CYS A 47 -36.35 -9.31 34.50
C CYS A 47 -36.05 -10.80 34.70
N ASN A 48 -36.37 -11.62 33.68
CA ASN A 48 -36.12 -13.08 33.68
C ASN A 48 -35.11 -13.50 32.58
N ALA A 49 -34.26 -12.59 32.11
CA ALA A 49 -33.29 -12.90 31.06
C ALA A 49 -32.09 -13.70 31.60
N HIS A 50 -31.61 -14.67 30.81
CA HIS A 50 -30.45 -15.51 31.11
C HIS A 50 -29.38 -15.32 30.03
N HIS A 51 -28.11 -15.32 30.42
CA HIS A 51 -27.00 -15.12 29.49
C HIS A 51 -25.84 -16.07 29.75
N HIS A 52 -25.35 -16.67 28.67
CA HIS A 52 -24.23 -17.61 28.69
C HIS A 52 -22.87 -16.96 28.33
N VAL A 53 -22.86 -15.65 28.04
CA VAL A 53 -21.64 -14.88 27.72
C VAL A 53 -21.74 -13.48 28.36
N TYR A 54 -20.65 -13.01 28.96
CA TYR A 54 -20.63 -11.72 29.67
C TYR A 54 -20.99 -10.53 28.78
N GLU A 55 -20.48 -10.46 27.54
CA GLU A 55 -20.78 -9.33 26.64
C GLU A 55 -22.27 -9.28 26.24
N SER A 56 -22.92 -10.44 26.13
CA SER A 56 -24.38 -10.51 25.90
C SER A 56 -25.16 -9.99 27.10
N PHE A 57 -24.77 -10.39 28.32
CA PHE A 57 -25.35 -9.84 29.56
C PHE A 57 -25.13 -8.33 29.67
N ARG A 58 -23.93 -7.84 29.37
CA ARG A 58 -23.59 -6.41 29.42
C ARG A 58 -24.41 -5.60 28.41
N ARG A 59 -24.60 -6.12 27.20
CA ARG A 59 -25.41 -5.48 26.16
C ARG A 59 -26.89 -5.45 26.56
N HIS A 60 -27.43 -6.55 27.07
CA HIS A 60 -28.78 -6.61 27.63
C HIS A 60 -28.96 -5.57 28.74
N TRP A 61 -28.03 -5.54 29.72
CA TRP A 61 -28.12 -4.62 30.85
C TRP A 61 -28.10 -3.16 30.41
N LYS A 62 -27.25 -2.82 29.45
CA LYS A 62 -27.18 -1.47 28.88
C LYS A 62 -28.38 -1.10 28.00
N LYS A 63 -29.05 -2.06 27.39
CA LYS A 63 -30.16 -1.78 26.49
C LYS A 63 -31.49 -1.69 27.22
N GLU A 64 -31.72 -2.63 28.14
CA GLU A 64 -33.02 -2.79 28.80
C GLU A 64 -33.10 -2.07 30.16
N HIS A 65 -31.97 -1.84 30.85
CA HIS A 65 -31.98 -1.36 32.25
C HIS A 65 -31.29 0.01 32.49
N SER A 66 -30.78 0.67 31.43
CA SER A 66 -29.99 1.91 31.57
C SER A 66 -30.77 3.16 31.97
N VAL A 67 -32.10 3.11 32.05
CA VAL A 67 -32.93 4.29 32.34
C VAL A 67 -33.11 4.49 33.84
N ARG A 68 -32.00 4.62 34.60
CA ARG A 68 -31.95 5.15 35.98
C ARG A 68 -30.52 5.29 36.57
N VAL A 69 -29.55 5.73 35.77
CA VAL A 69 -28.26 6.25 36.30
C VAL A 69 -28.07 7.69 35.81
N VAL A 70 -28.93 8.58 36.29
CA VAL A 70 -28.71 10.03 36.32
C VAL A 70 -29.10 10.47 37.72
N GLN A 71 -28.29 11.36 38.31
CA GLN A 71 -28.26 11.78 39.72
C GLN A 71 -27.41 10.88 40.64
N HIS A 72 -26.10 10.92 40.43
CA HIS A 72 -25.13 11.35 41.45
C HIS A 72 -23.72 11.29 40.87
N GLN A 73 -23.36 12.29 40.04
CA GLN A 73 -21.98 12.75 39.84
C GLN A 73 -21.89 13.99 38.90
N ASP A 74 -22.86 14.91 38.99
CA ASP A 74 -22.72 16.25 38.41
C ASP A 74 -22.64 17.28 39.54
N ALA A 75 -21.48 17.33 40.19
CA ALA A 75 -21.07 18.43 41.05
C ALA A 75 -19.54 18.46 41.14
N ALA A 76 -18.90 18.89 40.05
CA ALA A 76 -17.65 19.65 40.02
C ALA A 76 -16.96 19.45 38.67
N ARG A 77 -17.12 20.42 37.76
CA ARG A 77 -16.08 20.98 36.88
C ARG A 77 -16.71 21.93 35.86
N ASN A 78 -17.07 23.11 36.35
CA ASN A 78 -17.00 24.34 35.58
C ASN A 78 -16.18 25.30 36.43
N VAL A 79 -14.86 25.33 36.22
CA VAL A 79 -14.02 26.45 36.66
C VAL A 79 -13.11 26.82 35.50
N PHE A 80 -13.42 27.99 34.98
CA PHE A 80 -12.61 28.85 34.13
C PHE A 80 -11.28 29.14 34.83
N VAL A 81 -10.13 28.99 34.15
CA VAL A 81 -8.85 29.51 34.64
C VAL A 81 -8.20 30.37 33.54
N PRO A 82 -8.03 31.70 33.76
CA PRO A 82 -7.28 32.56 32.86
C PRO A 82 -5.76 32.44 33.08
N ALA A 83 -5.01 33.01 32.13
CA ALA A 83 -3.58 32.90 31.95
C ALA A 83 -2.70 33.18 33.18
N GLY A 84 -1.63 32.37 33.31
CA GLY A 84 -0.39 32.72 34.00
C GLY A 84 -0.22 32.16 35.41
N MET A 85 0.27 30.91 35.54
CA MET A 85 1.24 30.54 36.58
C MET A 85 1.81 29.14 36.33
N LEU A 86 3.13 29.04 36.36
CA LEU A 86 3.93 27.82 36.28
C LEU A 86 3.85 27.06 37.62
N VAL A 87 3.43 25.80 37.63
CA VAL A 87 3.71 24.89 38.76
C VAL A 87 4.02 23.49 38.23
N THR A 88 5.30 23.13 38.37
CA THR A 88 5.86 21.77 38.27
C THR A 88 5.31 20.90 39.39
N ILE A 89 4.85 19.68 39.07
CA ILE A 89 4.70 18.60 40.05
C ILE A 89 5.30 17.33 39.44
N GLU A 90 6.21 16.76 40.23
CA GLU A 90 7.19 15.72 39.94
C GLU A 90 6.57 14.33 39.69
N GLU A 91 7.26 13.54 38.88
CA GLU A 91 7.04 12.09 38.76
C GLU A 91 7.50 11.35 40.03
N PRO A 92 6.78 10.30 40.46
CA PRO A 92 7.38 9.23 41.23
C PRO A 92 7.60 7.99 40.35
N SER A 93 8.89 7.78 40.05
CA SER A 93 9.66 6.52 40.11
C SER A 93 8.98 5.18 39.82
N THR A 94 9.55 4.52 38.81
CA THR A 94 9.64 3.08 38.54
C THR A 94 9.66 2.16 39.78
N SER A 95 8.76 1.18 39.77
CA SER A 95 9.00 -0.15 40.32
C SER A 95 8.71 -1.19 39.23
N GLN A 96 9.73 -2.01 38.95
CA GLN A 96 9.68 -3.15 38.05
C GLN A 96 8.70 -4.20 38.61
N ASP A 97 7.73 -4.60 37.79
CA ASP A 97 7.14 -5.92 37.88
C ASP A 97 7.13 -6.54 36.47
N THR A 98 7.94 -7.58 36.34
CA THR A 98 8.04 -8.50 35.22
C THR A 98 6.71 -9.24 35.04
N LEU A 99 5.99 -8.95 33.97
CA LEU A 99 4.98 -9.84 33.41
C LEU A 99 5.11 -9.89 31.88
N SER A 100 5.51 -11.07 31.41
CA SER A 100 5.49 -11.52 30.03
C SER A 100 4.07 -11.41 29.45
N ASN A 101 3.87 -10.47 28.53
CA ASN A 101 2.64 -10.41 27.73
C ASN A 101 2.79 -11.26 26.47
N THR A 102 2.57 -12.57 26.61
CA THR A 102 2.03 -13.41 25.53
C THR A 102 0.54 -13.10 25.44
N ALA A 103 0.17 -12.16 24.57
CA ALA A 103 -1.21 -11.98 24.15
C ALA A 103 -1.43 -12.85 22.90
N GLU A 104 -1.67 -14.14 23.14
CA GLU A 104 -2.30 -15.02 22.16
C GLU A 104 -3.69 -14.44 21.86
N GLY A 105 -3.91 -14.07 20.60
CA GLY A 105 -5.22 -13.73 20.10
C GLY A 105 -5.96 -15.03 19.82
N ASP A 106 -6.75 -15.49 20.79
CA ASP A 106 -7.78 -16.52 20.54
C ASP A 106 -8.85 -15.93 19.61
N GLY A 107 -8.63 -16.12 18.31
CA GLY A 107 -9.73 -16.32 17.38
C GLY A 107 -10.31 -17.70 17.66
N LEU A 108 -11.57 -17.75 18.07
CA LEU A 108 -12.33 -18.99 18.12
C LEU A 108 -12.46 -19.55 16.69
N GLU A 109 -11.53 -20.43 16.30
CA GLU A 109 -11.83 -21.53 15.39
C GLU A 109 -12.71 -22.55 16.14
N PRO A 110 -13.70 -23.19 15.50
CA PRO A 110 -14.44 -24.26 16.15
C PRO A 110 -13.54 -25.47 16.36
N GLU A 111 -13.40 -25.94 17.59
CA GLU A 111 -12.78 -27.22 17.92
C GLU A 111 -13.55 -28.36 17.20
N LEU A 112 -12.80 -29.26 16.56
CA LEU A 112 -13.31 -30.53 16.03
C LEU A 112 -13.36 -31.53 17.19
N ASP A 113 -14.56 -31.79 17.69
CA ASP A 113 -14.77 -32.79 18.72
C ASP A 113 -14.83 -34.18 18.09
N ALA A 114 -13.97 -35.07 18.60
CA ALA A 114 -13.88 -36.47 18.23
C ALA A 114 -15.06 -37.29 18.79
N SER A 115 -16.25 -37.14 18.23
CA SER A 115 -17.32 -38.14 18.28
C SER A 115 -18.35 -37.85 17.20
N GLY A 116 -18.38 -38.69 16.16
CA GLY A 116 -19.23 -38.52 14.98
C GLY A 116 -20.73 -38.63 15.27
N THR A 117 -21.34 -37.51 15.68
CA THR A 117 -22.78 -37.28 15.64
C THR A 117 -23.03 -35.82 15.29
N GLU A 118 -23.63 -35.60 14.12
CA GLU A 118 -24.08 -34.30 13.62
C GLU A 118 -25.09 -33.68 14.58
N THR A 119 -24.75 -32.54 15.20
CA THR A 119 -25.73 -31.65 15.82
C THR A 119 -26.18 -30.62 14.78
N GLU A 120 -27.49 -30.66 14.49
CA GLU A 120 -28.22 -29.87 13.51
C GLU A 120 -27.78 -28.40 13.42
N ILE A 121 -27.04 -28.09 12.35
CA ILE A 121 -26.87 -26.74 11.84
C ILE A 121 -28.21 -26.34 11.21
N CYS A 122 -28.76 -25.20 11.65
CA CYS A 122 -29.99 -24.62 11.14
C CYS A 122 -30.09 -24.74 9.61
N ASN A 123 -31.07 -25.53 9.17
CA ASN A 123 -31.42 -25.70 7.77
C ASN A 123 -31.51 -24.35 7.07
N ILE A 124 -30.74 -24.20 6.00
CA ILE A 124 -30.92 -23.16 4.99
C ILE A 124 -32.22 -23.55 4.27
N GLU A 125 -33.33 -22.89 4.60
CA GLU A 125 -34.47 -22.91 3.68
C GLU A 125 -34.02 -22.26 2.37
N GLU A 126 -34.08 -23.01 1.27
CA GLU A 126 -33.81 -22.49 -0.07
C GLU A 126 -34.76 -21.31 -0.36
N PRO A 127 -34.24 -20.10 -0.61
CA PRO A 127 -35.08 -18.98 -0.98
C PRO A 127 -35.71 -19.26 -2.35
N THR A 128 -37.00 -18.99 -2.50
CA THR A 128 -37.67 -19.02 -3.82
C THR A 128 -36.95 -18.15 -4.86
N ALA A 129 -37.07 -18.46 -6.16
CA ALA A 129 -36.37 -17.76 -7.24
C ALA A 129 -36.55 -16.21 -7.25
N LYS A 130 -37.61 -15.68 -6.64
CA LYS A 130 -37.83 -14.22 -6.48
C LYS A 130 -36.99 -13.58 -5.36
N SER A 131 -36.71 -14.29 -4.27
CA SER A 131 -35.88 -13.79 -3.16
C SER A 131 -34.39 -13.72 -3.50
N ASP A 132 -33.91 -14.60 -4.39
CA ASP A 132 -32.52 -14.55 -4.86
C ASP A 132 -32.21 -13.28 -5.66
N SER A 133 -33.15 -12.81 -6.50
CA SER A 133 -32.93 -11.58 -7.30
C SER A 133 -32.77 -10.32 -6.44
N GLN A 134 -33.48 -10.21 -5.31
CA GLN A 134 -33.37 -9.05 -4.42
C GLN A 134 -32.07 -9.06 -3.61
N LEU A 135 -31.68 -10.24 -3.10
CA LEU A 135 -30.41 -10.42 -2.38
C LEU A 135 -29.21 -10.14 -3.29
N VAL A 136 -29.26 -10.59 -4.55
CA VAL A 136 -28.23 -10.28 -5.56
C VAL A 136 -28.16 -8.78 -5.81
N TRP A 137 -29.30 -8.11 -6.00
CA TRP A 137 -29.34 -6.68 -6.26
C TRP A 137 -28.78 -5.85 -5.09
N GLU A 138 -29.19 -6.16 -3.86
CA GLU A 138 -28.69 -5.47 -2.67
C GLU A 138 -27.20 -5.72 -2.48
N ALA A 139 -26.77 -6.98 -2.54
CA ALA A 139 -25.35 -7.33 -2.43
C ALA A 139 -24.52 -6.63 -3.51
N GLY A 140 -25.05 -6.50 -4.72
CA GLY A 140 -24.41 -5.78 -5.83
C GLY A 140 -24.25 -4.29 -5.57
N ILE A 141 -25.29 -3.62 -5.06
CA ILE A 141 -25.19 -2.20 -4.68
C ILE A 141 -24.18 -2.01 -3.57
N LEU A 142 -24.22 -2.83 -2.52
CA LEU A 142 -23.27 -2.75 -1.42
C LEU A 142 -21.83 -3.02 -1.90
N LEU A 143 -21.64 -3.92 -2.86
CA LEU A 143 -20.34 -4.15 -3.49
C LEU A 143 -19.86 -2.92 -4.25
N VAL A 144 -20.71 -2.32 -5.09
CA VAL A 144 -20.38 -1.09 -5.84
C VAL A 144 -20.04 0.06 -4.88
N LEU A 145 -20.81 0.22 -3.79
CA LEU A 145 -20.54 1.24 -2.79
C LEU A 145 -19.21 1.01 -2.08
N ARG A 146 -18.89 -0.25 -1.77
CA ARG A 146 -17.59 -0.62 -1.22
C ARG A 146 -16.44 -0.33 -2.18
N GLN A 147 -16.58 -0.69 -3.46
CA GLN A 147 -15.52 -0.53 -4.46
C GLN A 147 -15.32 0.94 -4.88
N LYS A 148 -16.41 1.68 -5.08
CA LYS A 148 -16.39 3.06 -5.60
C LYS A 148 -16.14 4.09 -4.51
N PHE A 149 -16.68 3.86 -3.31
CA PHE A 149 -16.63 4.83 -2.21
C PHE A 149 -15.85 4.36 -0.99
N TYR A 150 -15.31 3.13 -1.01
CA TYR A 150 -14.47 2.58 0.06
C TYR A 150 -15.20 2.51 1.42
N LEU A 151 -16.49 2.21 1.40
CA LEU A 151 -17.31 2.13 2.60
C LEU A 151 -16.94 0.92 3.48
N PRO A 152 -16.66 1.11 4.78
CA PRO A 152 -16.39 0.02 5.71
C PRO A 152 -17.63 -0.87 5.88
N PHE A 153 -17.44 -2.11 6.37
CA PHE A 153 -18.55 -3.05 6.53
C PHE A 153 -19.68 -2.47 7.39
N GLU A 154 -19.32 -1.76 8.45
CA GLU A 154 -20.28 -1.11 9.35
C GLU A 154 -21.14 -0.08 8.62
N ALA A 155 -20.55 0.68 7.68
CA ALA A 155 -21.31 1.62 6.85
C ALA A 155 -22.17 0.90 5.81
N LEU A 156 -21.72 -0.22 5.25
CA LEU A 156 -22.51 -1.03 4.32
C LEU A 156 -23.72 -1.65 5.01
N LEU A 157 -23.55 -2.14 6.24
CA LEU A 157 -24.65 -2.65 7.05
C LEU A 157 -25.66 -1.54 7.37
N PHE A 158 -25.20 -0.33 7.68
CA PHE A 158 -26.08 0.81 7.86
C PHE A 158 -26.86 1.17 6.57
N VAL A 159 -26.21 1.11 5.40
CA VAL A 159 -26.89 1.31 4.11
C VAL A 159 -27.93 0.23 3.86
N SER A 160 -27.60 -1.03 4.15
CA SER A 160 -28.53 -2.17 4.07
C SER A 160 -29.75 -1.94 4.96
N ASP A 161 -29.55 -1.58 6.24
CA ASP A 161 -30.64 -1.27 7.17
C ASP A 161 -31.53 -0.13 6.63
N ALA A 162 -30.94 0.92 6.07
CA ALA A 162 -31.69 2.04 5.48
C ALA A 162 -32.50 1.62 4.23
N ILE A 163 -31.97 0.72 3.40
CA ILE A 163 -32.69 0.14 2.26
C ILE A 163 -33.91 -0.64 2.75
N HIS A 164 -33.73 -1.50 3.76
CA HIS A 164 -34.81 -2.29 4.35
C HIS A 164 -35.88 -1.40 5.01
N ASP A 165 -35.48 -0.36 5.75
CA ASP A 165 -36.41 0.61 6.35
C ASP A 165 -37.28 1.30 5.29
N ASN A 166 -36.70 1.66 4.14
CA ASN A 166 -37.44 2.25 3.03
C ASN A 166 -38.44 1.26 2.40
N TYR A 167 -38.02 0.00 2.21
CA TYR A 167 -38.93 -1.06 1.74
C TYR A 167 -40.09 -1.26 2.73
N GLN A 168 -39.80 -1.35 4.03
CA GLN A 168 -40.85 -1.51 5.05
C GLN A 168 -41.84 -0.34 5.05
N LYS A 169 -41.37 0.90 4.88
CA LYS A 169 -42.26 2.07 4.75
C LYS A 169 -43.15 1.98 3.52
N ASN A 170 -42.59 1.64 2.36
CA ASN A 170 -43.36 1.51 1.12
C ASN A 170 -44.39 0.37 1.20
N VAL A 171 -44.02 -0.76 1.80
CA VAL A 171 -44.94 -1.89 2.02
C VAL A 171 -46.10 -1.48 2.93
N LYS A 172 -45.83 -0.73 4.01
CA LYS A 172 -46.90 -0.17 4.87
C LYS A 172 -47.84 0.76 4.10
N THR A 173 -47.30 1.67 3.28
CA THR A 173 -48.11 2.58 2.46
C THR A 173 -48.99 1.83 1.46
N ILE A 174 -48.43 0.81 0.78
CA ILE A 174 -49.20 -0.05 -0.15
C ILE A 174 -50.30 -0.79 0.61
N HIS A 175 -49.98 -1.34 1.78
CA HIS A 175 -50.95 -2.04 2.62
C HIS A 175 -52.10 -1.14 3.07
N GLU A 176 -51.80 0.10 3.48
CA GLU A 176 -52.81 1.11 3.83
C GLU A 176 -53.69 1.49 2.63
N GLN A 177 -53.12 1.71 1.45
CA GLN A 177 -53.88 2.01 0.23
C GLN A 177 -54.79 0.84 -0.18
N LEU A 178 -54.29 -0.40 -0.12
CA LEU A 178 -55.07 -1.59 -0.43
C LEU A 178 -56.20 -1.82 0.57
N LYS A 179 -56.01 -1.48 1.86
CA LYS A 179 -57.08 -1.56 2.86
C LYS A 179 -58.29 -0.68 2.54
N VAL A 180 -58.08 0.43 1.82
CA VAL A 180 -59.17 1.32 1.39
C VAL A 180 -59.93 0.74 0.18
N LEU A 181 -59.26 -0.06 -0.65
CA LEU A 181 -59.80 -0.59 -1.90
C LEU A 181 -60.40 -2.01 -1.77
N LEU A 182 -59.94 -2.79 -0.81
CA LEU A 182 -60.30 -4.21 -0.64
C LEU A 182 -61.32 -4.41 0.48
N THR A 183 -62.09 -5.51 0.37
CA THR A 183 -63.08 -5.88 1.40
C THR A 183 -62.41 -6.47 2.65
N GLN A 184 -63.10 -6.38 3.79
CA GLN A 184 -62.60 -6.91 5.07
C GLN A 184 -62.33 -8.43 5.05
N GLU A 185 -63.06 -9.20 4.25
CA GLU A 185 -62.80 -10.63 4.05
C GLU A 185 -61.44 -10.89 3.38
N VAL A 186 -61.06 -10.07 2.40
CA VAL A 186 -59.78 -10.22 1.69
C VAL A 186 -58.62 -9.80 2.60
N ILE A 187 -58.76 -8.68 3.31
CA ILE A 187 -57.74 -8.16 4.25
C ILE A 187 -57.53 -9.12 5.42
N GLY A 188 -58.61 -9.74 5.91
CA GLY A 188 -58.58 -10.74 6.98
C GLY A 188 -58.14 -12.12 6.53
N SER A 189 -57.95 -12.35 5.22
CA SER A 189 -57.55 -13.66 4.72
C SER A 189 -56.11 -14.00 5.16
N PRO A 190 -55.84 -15.25 5.56
CA PRO A 190 -54.50 -15.69 5.94
C PRO A 190 -53.47 -15.46 4.82
N SER A 191 -53.89 -15.65 3.56
CA SER A 191 -53.03 -15.44 2.38
C SER A 191 -52.61 -13.97 2.23
N PHE A 192 -53.51 -13.02 2.46
CA PHE A 192 -53.19 -11.60 2.40
C PHE A 192 -52.25 -11.20 3.55
N GLN A 193 -52.56 -11.60 4.79
CA GLN A 193 -51.70 -11.30 5.94
C GLN A 193 -50.30 -11.90 5.79
N GLN A 194 -50.20 -13.16 5.36
CA GLN A 194 -48.94 -13.85 5.14
C GLN A 194 -48.09 -13.18 4.04
N THR A 195 -48.71 -12.62 3.00
CA THR A 195 -47.99 -11.89 1.93
C THR A 195 -47.26 -10.66 2.48
N PHE A 196 -47.84 -9.96 3.47
CA PHE A 196 -47.21 -8.81 4.11
C PHE A 196 -46.26 -9.17 5.25
N GLU A 197 -46.47 -10.31 5.94
CA GLU A 197 -45.56 -10.83 6.97
C GLU A 197 -44.22 -11.33 6.38
N THR A 198 -44.26 -11.96 5.21
CA THR A 198 -43.06 -12.44 4.49
C THR A 198 -42.11 -11.29 4.09
N LEU A 199 -42.65 -10.07 3.91
CA LEU A 199 -41.87 -8.87 3.58
C LEU A 199 -41.18 -8.23 4.80
N SER A 200 -41.58 -8.57 6.02
CA SER A 200 -41.05 -8.01 7.28
C SER A 200 -39.87 -8.79 7.86
N HIS A 201 -39.66 -10.05 7.44
CA HIS A 201 -38.61 -10.93 7.94
C HIS A 201 -37.46 -11.11 6.95
N GLN A 202 -36.87 -10.02 6.45
CA GLN A 202 -35.52 -10.10 5.90
C GLN A 202 -34.53 -10.04 7.05
N HIS A 203 -33.75 -11.10 7.22
CA HIS A 203 -32.75 -11.18 8.25
C HIS A 203 -31.70 -10.08 8.06
N GLN A 204 -31.31 -9.39 9.12
CA GLN A 204 -30.21 -8.42 9.08
C GLN A 204 -28.98 -9.03 8.41
N LEU A 205 -28.45 -8.30 7.45
CA LEU A 205 -27.23 -8.65 6.76
C LEU A 205 -26.08 -8.62 7.78
N THR A 206 -25.30 -9.69 7.87
CA THR A 206 -24.06 -9.71 8.65
C THR A 206 -22.87 -9.63 7.71
N ARG A 207 -21.69 -9.26 8.23
CA ARG A 207 -20.46 -9.27 7.44
C ARG A 207 -20.22 -10.62 6.75
N TYR A 208 -20.32 -11.71 7.51
CA TYR A 208 -20.15 -13.07 6.98
C TYR A 208 -21.17 -13.39 5.88
N ARG A 209 -22.45 -13.04 6.08
CA ARG A 209 -23.49 -13.25 5.08
C ARG A 209 -23.24 -12.44 3.81
N LEU A 210 -22.82 -11.18 3.94
CA LEU A 210 -22.49 -10.33 2.80
C LEU A 210 -21.28 -10.87 2.02
N GLU A 211 -20.23 -11.32 2.71
CA GLU A 211 -19.06 -11.95 2.08
C GLU A 211 -19.44 -13.27 1.37
N MET A 212 -20.33 -14.08 1.95
CA MET A 212 -20.87 -15.29 1.32
C MET A 212 -21.73 -14.98 0.10
N LEU A 213 -22.58 -13.96 0.17
CA LEU A 213 -23.38 -13.50 -0.97
C LEU A 213 -22.48 -13.00 -2.10
N TRP A 214 -21.41 -12.28 -1.77
CA TRP A 214 -20.45 -11.83 -2.77
C TRP A 214 -19.71 -12.98 -3.43
N LYS A 215 -19.22 -13.95 -2.65
CA LYS A 215 -18.59 -15.16 -3.19
C LYS A 215 -19.55 -15.99 -4.05
N LYS A 216 -20.83 -16.04 -3.67
CA LYS A 216 -21.86 -16.82 -4.38
C LYS A 216 -22.25 -16.17 -5.71
N TYR A 217 -22.45 -14.86 -5.73
CA TYR A 217 -23.11 -14.17 -6.85
C TYR A 217 -22.18 -13.32 -7.72
N PHE A 218 -20.97 -13.03 -7.25
CA PHE A 218 -19.99 -12.24 -8.00
C PHE A 218 -18.66 -12.98 -8.03
N SER A 219 -17.87 -12.80 -9.09
CA SER A 219 -16.48 -13.26 -9.20
C SER A 219 -15.57 -12.44 -8.27
N THR A 220 -15.85 -12.50 -6.96
CA THR A 220 -15.12 -11.74 -5.94
C THR A 220 -14.17 -12.64 -5.18
N ILE A 221 -12.91 -12.20 -5.10
CA ILE A 221 -11.88 -12.87 -4.33
C ILE A 221 -11.68 -12.12 -3.01
N MET A 222 -12.00 -12.77 -1.88
CA MET A 222 -11.76 -12.20 -0.56
C MET A 222 -10.27 -12.35 -0.17
N PRO A 223 -9.64 -11.32 0.40
CA PRO A 223 -8.25 -11.42 0.86
C PRO A 223 -8.14 -12.36 2.05
N GLN A 224 -7.15 -13.24 2.00
CA GLN A 224 -6.84 -14.19 3.07
C GLN A 224 -5.75 -13.63 3.97
N SER A 225 -5.94 -13.79 5.29
CA SER A 225 -4.91 -13.48 6.28
C SER A 225 -3.98 -14.68 6.38
N VAL A 226 -2.67 -14.45 6.35
CA VAL A 226 -1.65 -15.50 6.48
C VAL A 226 -0.81 -15.23 7.72
N ILE A 227 -0.59 -16.28 8.52
CA ILE A 227 0.33 -16.22 9.67
C ILE A 227 1.73 -16.55 9.16
N LEU A 228 2.68 -15.62 9.37
CA LEU A 228 4.09 -15.84 9.07
C LEU A 228 4.75 -16.56 10.28
N ASN A 229 4.64 -17.89 10.33
CA ASN A 229 5.34 -18.73 11.32
C ASN A 229 6.67 -19.27 10.76
N GLU A 230 7.53 -19.80 11.64
CA GLU A 230 8.84 -20.35 11.26
C GLU A 230 8.74 -21.65 10.45
N THR A 231 7.60 -22.35 10.56
CA THR A 231 7.30 -23.63 9.89
C THR A 231 6.43 -23.47 8.64
N GLU A 232 6.72 -22.43 7.86
CA GLU A 232 6.14 -22.14 6.54
C GLU A 232 4.75 -21.45 6.55
N PRO A 233 4.64 -20.25 5.94
CA PRO A 233 3.34 -19.69 5.63
C PRO A 233 2.66 -20.49 4.50
N SER A 234 1.51 -21.08 4.79
CA SER A 234 0.59 -21.59 3.76
C SER A 234 -0.08 -20.40 3.07
N TYR A 235 0.27 -20.14 1.82
CA TYR A 235 -0.45 -19.19 0.99
C TYR A 235 -1.57 -19.94 0.27
N ASP A 236 -2.82 -19.60 0.57
CA ASP A 236 -3.92 -20.01 -0.27
C ASP A 236 -3.94 -19.10 -1.51
N TRP A 237 -3.50 -19.64 -2.64
CA TRP A 237 -3.63 -18.97 -3.92
C TRP A 237 -5.07 -19.02 -4.37
N VAL A 238 -5.69 -17.86 -4.55
CA VAL A 238 -6.99 -17.80 -5.22
C VAL A 238 -6.73 -17.73 -6.72
N SER A 239 -6.95 -18.85 -7.39
CA SER A 239 -6.94 -18.94 -8.86
C SER A 239 -8.10 -18.09 -9.39
N ASP A 240 -7.80 -17.12 -10.25
CA ASP A 240 -8.81 -16.32 -10.93
C ASP A 240 -9.14 -16.95 -12.30
N PRO A 241 -10.32 -17.58 -12.46
CA PRO A 241 -10.71 -18.16 -13.74
C PRO A 241 -10.93 -17.11 -14.85
N GLU A 242 -11.09 -15.83 -14.52
CA GLU A 242 -11.19 -14.74 -15.50
C GLU A 242 -9.82 -14.23 -15.98
N PHE A 243 -8.71 -14.70 -15.38
CA PHE A 243 -7.36 -14.32 -15.82
C PHE A 243 -7.13 -14.60 -17.32
N GLY A 244 -7.76 -15.65 -17.86
CA GLY A 244 -7.75 -15.95 -19.29
C GLY A 244 -8.36 -14.85 -20.17
N LEU A 245 -9.41 -14.16 -19.71
CA LEU A 245 -10.06 -13.06 -20.43
C LEU A 245 -9.24 -11.75 -20.38
N ILE A 246 -8.54 -11.50 -19.27
CA ILE A 246 -7.60 -10.37 -19.16
C ILE A 246 -6.41 -10.59 -20.12
N ILE A 247 -5.94 -11.82 -20.16
CA ILE A 247 -4.93 -12.31 -21.11
C ILE A 247 -5.42 -12.13 -22.57
N ASP A 248 -6.70 -12.33 -22.85
CA ASP A 248 -7.28 -12.11 -24.18
C ASP A 248 -7.17 -10.67 -24.69
N GLU A 249 -7.39 -9.66 -23.83
CA GLU A 249 -7.24 -8.24 -24.20
C GLU A 249 -5.76 -7.85 -24.37
N VAL A 250 -4.86 -8.47 -23.58
CA VAL A 250 -3.40 -8.33 -23.70
C VAL A 250 -2.94 -8.81 -25.08
N PHE A 251 -3.45 -9.95 -25.55
CA PHE A 251 -3.03 -10.55 -26.82
C PHE A 251 -3.73 -9.95 -28.05
N GLU A 252 -4.92 -9.37 -27.92
CA GLU A 252 -5.59 -8.62 -29.00
C GLU A 252 -4.86 -7.34 -29.40
N THR A 253 -4.18 -6.72 -28.44
CA THR A 253 -3.53 -5.43 -28.67
C THR A 253 -2.12 -5.55 -29.21
N GLY A 254 -1.63 -6.78 -29.40
CA GLY A 254 -0.44 -7.14 -30.16
C GLY A 254 0.83 -6.50 -29.61
N SER A 255 1.75 -7.34 -29.12
CA SER A 255 3.17 -7.02 -29.29
C SER A 255 3.41 -6.96 -30.80
N GLN A 256 3.31 -5.77 -31.39
CA GLN A 256 3.88 -5.54 -32.71
C GLN A 256 5.37 -5.63 -32.51
N THR A 257 5.94 -6.82 -32.69
CA THR A 257 7.35 -6.97 -32.95
C THR A 257 7.61 -6.32 -34.30
N THR A 258 7.93 -5.03 -34.27
CA THR A 258 8.56 -4.39 -35.41
C THR A 258 9.89 -5.09 -35.68
N ASP A 259 10.23 -5.22 -36.96
CA ASP A 259 11.57 -5.61 -37.40
C ASP A 259 12.63 -4.85 -36.57
N PRO A 260 13.84 -5.41 -36.39
CA PRO A 260 14.89 -4.76 -35.61
C PRO A 260 15.22 -3.39 -36.21
N THR A 261 14.58 -2.36 -35.67
CA THR A 261 15.01 -0.98 -35.84
C THR A 261 16.16 -0.75 -34.88
N ASP A 262 17.07 0.15 -35.23
CA ASP A 262 18.18 0.60 -34.36
C ASP A 262 17.66 1.44 -33.16
N SER A 263 16.52 1.06 -32.58
CA SER A 263 15.81 1.79 -31.54
C SER A 263 15.37 0.88 -30.39
N TYR A 264 15.42 1.41 -29.17
CA TYR A 264 14.91 0.82 -27.94
C TYR A 264 13.54 1.43 -27.62
N ALA A 265 12.44 0.75 -27.96
CA ALA A 265 11.07 1.21 -27.77
C ALA A 265 10.29 0.37 -26.74
N ASP A 266 10.78 -0.82 -26.36
CA ASP A 266 10.13 -1.70 -25.38
C ASP A 266 11.15 -2.57 -24.62
N VAL A 267 10.74 -3.13 -23.47
CA VAL A 267 11.55 -4.04 -22.66
C VAL A 267 11.95 -5.31 -23.40
N TRP A 268 11.07 -5.81 -24.27
CA TRP A 268 11.33 -6.99 -25.08
C TRP A 268 12.38 -6.75 -26.17
N GLU A 269 12.68 -5.48 -26.49
CA GLU A 269 13.75 -5.11 -27.41
C GLU A 269 15.11 -4.99 -26.73
N GLY A 270 15.12 -4.96 -25.40
CA GLY A 270 16.30 -4.78 -24.57
C GLY A 270 17.31 -5.92 -24.70
N GLN A 271 18.59 -5.55 -24.74
CA GLN A 271 19.71 -6.48 -24.94
C GLN A 271 19.78 -7.56 -23.85
N TYR A 272 19.45 -7.20 -22.60
CA TYR A 272 19.45 -8.15 -21.50
C TYR A 272 18.42 -9.25 -21.75
N VAL A 273 17.18 -8.86 -22.02
CA VAL A 273 16.07 -9.80 -22.26
C VAL A 273 16.35 -10.70 -23.47
N LYS A 274 16.81 -10.11 -24.58
CA LYS A 274 17.15 -10.85 -25.81
C LYS A 274 18.26 -11.88 -25.63
N SER A 275 19.17 -11.67 -24.66
CA SER A 275 20.26 -12.60 -24.37
C SER A 275 19.87 -13.80 -23.51
N LEU A 276 18.65 -13.82 -22.95
CA LEU A 276 18.23 -14.87 -22.03
C LEU A 276 17.88 -16.15 -22.81
N PRO A 277 18.39 -17.33 -22.41
CA PRO A 277 18.08 -18.58 -23.09
C PRO A 277 16.58 -18.87 -23.19
N ILE A 278 15.81 -18.55 -22.14
CA ILE A 278 14.35 -18.74 -22.13
C ILE A 278 13.66 -17.87 -23.18
N TYR A 279 14.16 -16.66 -23.41
CA TYR A 279 13.63 -15.78 -24.44
C TYR A 279 13.91 -16.31 -25.84
N ILE A 280 15.14 -16.78 -26.07
CA ILE A 280 15.57 -17.37 -27.34
C ILE A 280 14.78 -18.66 -27.65
N GLN A 281 14.52 -19.49 -26.64
CA GLN A 281 13.87 -20.80 -26.81
C GLN A 281 12.36 -20.71 -26.99
N HIS A 282 11.71 -19.73 -26.35
CA HIS A 282 10.24 -19.66 -26.23
C HIS A 282 9.68 -18.32 -26.70
N HIS A 283 10.38 -17.66 -27.63
CA HIS A 283 9.98 -16.37 -28.18
C HIS A 283 8.49 -16.37 -28.60
N GLY A 284 7.75 -15.34 -28.18
CA GLY A 284 6.32 -15.19 -28.43
C GLY A 284 5.40 -15.81 -27.37
N ASN A 285 5.88 -16.79 -26.59
CA ASN A 285 5.10 -17.49 -25.56
C ASN A 285 5.64 -17.21 -24.14
N LEU A 286 6.04 -15.97 -23.87
CA LEU A 286 6.62 -15.55 -22.59
C LEU A 286 5.68 -14.63 -21.83
N LEU A 287 5.67 -14.74 -20.50
CA LEU A 287 4.99 -13.83 -19.59
C LEU A 287 6.05 -13.05 -18.79
N GLY A 288 6.20 -11.77 -19.10
CA GLY A 288 7.17 -10.87 -18.49
C GLY A 288 6.60 -10.17 -17.27
N ILE A 289 7.25 -10.32 -16.12
CA ILE A 289 6.78 -9.80 -14.85
C ILE A 289 7.73 -8.69 -14.39
N GLN A 290 7.17 -7.53 -14.04
CA GLN A 290 7.86 -6.46 -13.31
C GLN A 290 7.37 -6.48 -11.86
N LEU A 291 8.31 -6.43 -10.90
CA LEU A 291 7.99 -6.38 -9.47
C LEU A 291 8.27 -4.99 -8.90
N TYR A 292 7.44 -4.53 -7.97
CA TYR A 292 7.61 -3.28 -7.24
C TYR A 292 7.43 -3.46 -5.74
N MET A 293 8.15 -2.68 -4.94
CA MET A 293 7.86 -2.52 -3.51
C MET A 293 8.06 -1.09 -3.03
N ASP A 294 7.23 -0.69 -2.06
CA ASP A 294 7.34 0.56 -1.29
C ASP A 294 6.95 0.35 0.19
N GLU A 295 7.51 1.17 1.08
CA GLU A 295 7.10 1.28 2.48
C GLU A 295 6.07 2.42 2.65
N VAL A 296 4.81 2.05 2.83
CA VAL A 296 3.73 3.00 3.02
C VAL A 296 3.51 3.29 4.51
N GLU A 297 3.63 4.55 4.90
CA GLU A 297 3.20 5.01 6.22
C GLU A 297 1.68 5.23 6.26
N LEU A 298 0.98 4.45 7.09
CA LEU A 298 -0.50 4.46 7.17
C LEU A 298 -1.06 5.36 8.27
N ALA A 299 -0.27 5.68 9.28
CA ALA A 299 -0.66 6.59 10.35
C ALA A 299 -0.56 8.05 9.90
N ASN A 300 -1.22 8.95 10.64
CA ASN A 300 -1.03 10.39 10.43
C ASN A 300 0.47 10.73 10.62
N PRO A 301 1.17 11.24 9.59
CA PRO A 301 2.60 11.53 9.65
C PRO A 301 2.96 12.67 10.63
N LEU A 302 1.95 13.32 11.23
CA LEU A 302 2.10 14.38 12.23
C LEU A 302 1.63 13.95 13.65
N GLY A 303 1.11 12.74 13.82
CA GLY A 303 0.57 12.26 15.10
C GLY A 303 1.60 11.55 15.99
N SER A 304 1.25 11.32 17.25
CA SER A 304 2.07 10.59 18.25
C SER A 304 2.42 9.13 17.89
N LYS A 305 1.88 8.61 16.78
CA LYS A 305 2.13 7.27 16.24
C LYS A 305 2.91 7.27 14.91
N LYS A 306 3.51 8.40 14.53
CA LYS A 306 4.41 8.51 13.36
C LYS A 306 5.48 7.41 13.40
N GLY A 307 5.70 6.75 12.27
CA GLY A 307 6.69 5.68 12.09
C GLY A 307 6.33 4.31 12.67
N LYS A 308 5.25 4.18 13.49
CA LYS A 308 4.91 2.92 14.18
C LYS A 308 4.09 1.92 13.34
N HIS A 309 3.48 2.38 12.24
CA HIS A 309 2.56 1.58 11.43
C HIS A 309 2.91 1.70 9.95
N LYS A 310 4.17 1.42 9.62
CA LYS A 310 4.61 1.25 8.23
C LYS A 310 4.25 -0.15 7.74
N VAL A 311 3.76 -0.22 6.51
CA VAL A 311 3.55 -1.49 5.81
C VAL A 311 4.37 -1.51 4.55
N SER A 312 4.94 -2.67 4.25
CA SER A 312 5.59 -2.94 2.98
C SER A 312 4.54 -3.48 2.02
N VAL A 313 4.48 -2.89 0.83
CA VAL A 313 3.50 -3.21 -0.20
C VAL A 313 4.23 -3.71 -1.42
N PHE A 314 3.82 -4.88 -1.92
CA PHE A 314 4.38 -5.48 -3.12
C PHE A 314 3.34 -5.52 -4.22
N TYR A 315 3.71 -5.04 -5.41
CA TYR A 315 2.90 -5.13 -6.62
C TYR A 315 3.67 -5.81 -7.74
N TRP A 316 2.94 -6.36 -8.70
CA TRP A 316 3.52 -6.81 -9.96
C TRP A 316 2.69 -6.37 -11.16
N THR A 317 3.33 -6.29 -12.32
CA THR A 317 2.68 -5.93 -13.60
C THR A 317 3.16 -6.86 -14.69
N LEU A 318 2.23 -7.25 -15.58
CA LEU A 318 2.55 -8.02 -16.79
C LEU A 318 3.04 -7.08 -17.88
N MET A 319 4.29 -7.21 -18.26
CA MET A 319 4.98 -6.36 -19.25
C MET A 319 4.72 -6.79 -20.70
N ASN A 320 3.88 -7.80 -20.91
CA ASN A 320 3.39 -8.18 -22.24
C ASN A 320 2.32 -7.22 -22.77
N LEU A 321 1.70 -6.46 -21.87
CA LEU A 321 0.76 -5.42 -22.25
C LEU A 321 1.47 -4.38 -23.11
N PRO A 322 0.81 -3.84 -24.15
CA PRO A 322 1.34 -2.70 -24.86
C PRO A 322 1.70 -1.57 -23.89
N PRO A 323 2.78 -0.80 -24.13
CA PRO A 323 3.30 0.15 -23.15
C PRO A 323 2.28 1.19 -22.65
N LYS A 324 1.29 1.54 -23.48
CA LYS A 324 0.17 2.44 -23.12
C LYS A 324 -0.75 1.89 -22.02
N PHE A 325 -0.79 0.56 -21.83
CA PHE A 325 -1.64 -0.12 -20.86
C PHE A 325 -0.89 -0.55 -19.60
N CYS A 326 0.42 -0.82 -19.65
CA CYS A 326 1.24 -1.19 -18.48
C CYS A 326 1.11 -0.19 -17.31
N SER A 327 0.88 1.09 -17.62
CA SER A 327 0.71 2.16 -16.64
C SER A 327 -0.73 2.29 -16.09
N SER A 328 -1.68 1.48 -16.54
CA SER A 328 -3.04 1.47 -15.99
C SER A 328 -3.04 0.94 -14.56
N LEU A 329 -3.82 1.58 -13.68
CA LEU A 329 -3.95 1.10 -12.30
C LEU A 329 -4.63 -0.28 -12.21
N ARG A 330 -5.35 -0.70 -13.26
CA ARG A 330 -5.95 -2.03 -13.38
C ARG A 330 -4.93 -3.12 -13.75
N SER A 331 -3.82 -2.72 -14.36
CA SER A 331 -2.75 -3.62 -14.77
C SER A 331 -1.68 -3.81 -13.69
N ILE A 332 -1.87 -3.18 -12.52
CA ILE A 332 -1.00 -3.31 -11.35
C ILE A 332 -1.67 -4.23 -10.35
N MET A 333 -1.07 -5.39 -10.14
CA MET A 333 -1.61 -6.46 -9.31
C MET A 333 -0.96 -6.44 -7.94
N LEU A 334 -1.74 -6.61 -6.87
CA LEU A 334 -1.21 -6.77 -5.52
C LEU A 334 -0.60 -8.16 -5.36
N LEU A 335 0.69 -8.21 -5.01
CA LEU A 335 1.36 -9.43 -4.58
C LEU A 335 1.13 -9.68 -3.08
N GLY A 336 1.32 -8.65 -2.25
CA GLY A 336 1.06 -8.76 -0.83
C GLY A 336 1.39 -7.53 -0.01
N VAL A 337 0.96 -7.58 1.25
CA VAL A 337 1.09 -6.48 2.22
C VAL A 337 1.49 -7.08 3.55
N LEU A 338 2.47 -6.48 4.21
CA LEU A 338 2.89 -6.89 5.54
C LEU A 338 3.45 -5.72 6.35
N SER A 339 3.53 -5.89 7.66
CA SER A 339 4.24 -4.95 8.54
C SER A 339 5.70 -4.83 8.09
N SER A 340 6.20 -3.60 7.94
CA SER A 340 7.59 -3.37 7.56
C SER A 340 8.57 -3.89 8.61
N ASP A 341 8.21 -3.79 9.90
CA ASP A 341 9.04 -4.33 10.99
C ASP A 341 9.12 -5.85 10.92
N LEU A 342 8.00 -6.51 10.59
CA LEU A 342 7.95 -7.97 10.44
C LEU A 342 8.77 -8.43 9.23
N LEU A 343 8.72 -7.70 8.12
CA LEU A 343 9.56 -7.97 6.95
C LEU A 343 11.04 -7.82 7.27
N LYS A 344 11.44 -6.78 8.01
CA LYS A 344 12.83 -6.58 8.45
C LYS A 344 13.29 -7.66 9.41
N GLN A 345 12.40 -8.11 10.32
CA GLN A 345 12.72 -9.16 11.29
C GLN A 345 12.85 -10.55 10.65
N ARG A 346 11.96 -10.89 9.70
CA ARG A 346 11.86 -12.23 9.11
C ARG A 346 12.63 -12.37 7.79
N GLY A 347 12.97 -11.26 7.14
CA GLY A 347 13.69 -11.23 5.87
C GLY A 347 12.79 -11.35 4.64
N THR A 348 13.28 -10.82 3.52
CA THR A 348 12.60 -10.80 2.22
C THR A 348 12.36 -12.20 1.68
N ALA A 349 13.30 -13.12 1.90
CA ALA A 349 13.24 -14.50 1.41
C ALA A 349 12.05 -15.30 1.94
N VAL A 350 11.70 -15.13 3.22
CA VAL A 350 10.55 -15.83 3.84
C VAL A 350 9.24 -15.39 3.20
N PHE A 351 9.07 -14.08 3.00
CA PHE A 351 7.87 -13.53 2.39
C PHE A 351 7.76 -13.87 0.90
N LEU A 352 8.87 -13.75 0.15
CA LEU A 352 8.86 -13.97 -1.29
C LEU A 352 8.97 -15.44 -1.69
N LYS A 353 9.11 -16.39 -0.74
CA LYS A 353 9.32 -17.82 -1.01
C LYS A 353 8.32 -18.38 -2.03
N SER A 354 7.03 -18.20 -1.80
CA SER A 354 6.00 -18.76 -2.69
C SER A 354 5.97 -18.10 -4.05
N PHE A 355 6.11 -16.77 -4.10
CA PHE A 355 6.21 -16.06 -5.37
C PHE A 355 7.42 -16.53 -6.19
N VAL A 356 8.57 -16.76 -5.55
CA VAL A 356 9.76 -17.29 -6.21
C VAL A 356 9.54 -18.74 -6.67
N SER A 357 8.88 -19.58 -5.87
CA SER A 357 8.49 -20.94 -6.29
C SER A 357 7.60 -20.92 -7.53
N ASP A 358 6.63 -19.99 -7.60
CA ASP A 358 5.77 -19.84 -8.78
C ASP A 358 6.55 -19.37 -9.99
N LEU A 359 7.52 -18.46 -9.83
CA LEU A 359 8.41 -18.06 -10.91
C LEU A 359 9.27 -19.23 -11.42
N ILE A 360 9.72 -20.11 -10.52
CA ILE A 360 10.44 -21.35 -10.89
C ILE A 360 9.50 -22.29 -11.65
N PHE A 361 8.27 -22.48 -11.18
CA PHE A 361 7.28 -23.31 -11.86
C PHE A 361 6.92 -22.76 -13.25
N LEU A 362 6.62 -21.45 -13.34
CA LEU A 362 6.32 -20.77 -14.59
C LEU A 362 7.49 -20.83 -15.58
N ARG A 363 8.73 -20.88 -15.10
CA ARG A 363 9.93 -21.02 -15.95
C ARG A 363 9.92 -22.33 -16.74
N ASP A 364 9.38 -23.41 -16.19
CA ASP A 364 9.27 -24.71 -16.87
C ASP A 364 8.06 -24.77 -17.82
N GLY A 365 7.21 -23.76 -17.72
CA GLY A 365 6.09 -23.44 -18.57
C GLY A 365 4.78 -24.12 -18.15
N VAL A 366 3.69 -23.38 -18.31
CA VAL A 366 2.33 -23.77 -17.95
C VAL A 366 1.45 -23.79 -19.19
N ILE A 367 0.53 -24.74 -19.26
CA ILE A 367 -0.46 -24.76 -20.35
C ILE A 367 -1.58 -23.80 -19.97
N LEU A 368 -1.75 -22.75 -20.76
CA LEU A 368 -2.89 -21.84 -20.65
C LEU A 368 -3.82 -22.08 -21.83
N THR A 369 -5.11 -22.21 -21.55
CA THR A 369 -6.13 -22.25 -22.59
C THR A 369 -6.71 -20.85 -22.75
N VAL A 370 -6.44 -20.25 -23.90
CA VAL A 370 -6.83 -18.89 -24.25
C VAL A 370 -7.62 -18.98 -25.54
N ARG A 371 -8.87 -18.52 -25.58
CA ARG A 371 -9.79 -18.65 -26.75
C ARG A 371 -9.93 -20.07 -27.31
N ASN A 372 -9.98 -21.07 -26.44
CA ASN A 372 -9.99 -22.50 -26.80
C ASN A 372 -8.70 -23.00 -27.49
N GLU A 373 -7.63 -22.20 -27.50
CA GLU A 373 -6.30 -22.62 -27.90
C GLU A 373 -5.45 -22.90 -26.66
N SER A 374 -4.98 -24.13 -26.53
CA SER A 374 -4.07 -24.51 -25.44
C SER A 374 -2.63 -24.32 -25.89
N LEU A 375 -1.97 -23.31 -25.33
CA LEU A 375 -0.57 -23.01 -25.59
C LEU A 375 0.24 -23.13 -24.30
N LYS A 376 1.50 -23.55 -24.44
CA LYS A 376 2.44 -23.58 -23.32
C LYS A 376 3.15 -22.23 -23.21
N TRP A 377 2.96 -21.56 -22.08
CA TRP A 377 3.50 -20.25 -21.75
C TRP A 377 4.57 -20.34 -20.68
N TYR A 378 5.57 -19.47 -20.73
CA TYR A 378 6.71 -19.49 -19.82
C TYR A 378 6.85 -18.15 -19.10
N GLY A 379 7.06 -18.16 -17.78
CA GLY A 379 7.20 -16.93 -16.99
C GLY A 379 8.65 -16.49 -16.82
N ILE A 380 8.84 -15.17 -16.80
CA ILE A 380 10.12 -14.53 -16.53
C ILE A 380 9.95 -13.28 -15.67
N LEU A 381 10.79 -13.13 -14.64
CA LEU A 381 10.93 -11.88 -13.91
C LEU A 381 11.94 -11.01 -14.66
N LEU A 382 11.46 -9.91 -15.25
CA LEU A 382 12.27 -9.01 -16.07
C LEU A 382 13.16 -8.14 -15.17
N HIS A 383 12.53 -7.40 -14.27
CA HIS A 383 13.21 -6.48 -13.36
C HIS A 383 12.33 -6.05 -12.19
N PHE A 384 12.99 -5.49 -11.18
CA PHE A 384 12.41 -4.85 -10.01
C PHE A 384 12.53 -3.33 -10.13
N VAL A 385 11.49 -2.62 -9.71
CA VAL A 385 11.43 -1.15 -9.67
C VAL A 385 11.01 -0.68 -8.28
N GLY A 386 11.66 0.37 -7.79
CA GLY A 386 11.40 0.92 -6.46
C GLY A 386 12.28 2.13 -6.22
N ASP A 387 12.11 2.79 -5.08
CA ASP A 387 13.10 3.78 -4.65
C ASP A 387 14.46 3.09 -4.35
N ILE A 388 15.51 3.89 -4.15
CA ILE A 388 16.86 3.34 -3.92
C ILE A 388 16.89 2.46 -2.65
N PRO A 389 16.35 2.89 -1.50
CA PRO A 389 16.24 2.04 -0.32
C PRO A 389 15.52 0.71 -0.56
N ALA A 390 14.30 0.72 -1.13
CA ALA A 390 13.54 -0.49 -1.40
C ALA A 390 14.27 -1.42 -2.36
N SER A 391 14.83 -0.88 -3.45
CA SER A 391 15.59 -1.67 -4.42
C SER A 391 16.82 -2.30 -3.78
N ASN A 392 17.56 -1.54 -2.97
CA ASN A 392 18.74 -2.07 -2.28
C ASN A 392 18.35 -3.12 -1.23
N PHE A 393 17.26 -2.90 -0.47
CA PHE A 393 16.75 -3.86 0.50
C PHE A 393 16.39 -5.21 -0.14
N ILE A 394 15.59 -5.20 -1.22
CA ILE A 394 15.18 -6.44 -1.91
C ILE A 394 16.36 -7.11 -2.65
N ALA A 395 17.30 -6.32 -3.16
CA ALA A 395 18.49 -6.80 -3.83
C ALA A 395 19.62 -7.20 -2.87
N GLU A 396 19.42 -7.04 -1.55
CA GLU A 396 20.43 -7.29 -0.50
C GLU A 396 21.72 -6.46 -0.66
N PHE A 397 21.59 -5.23 -1.16
CA PHE A 397 22.60 -4.18 -1.08
C PHE A 397 22.38 -3.31 0.17
N LYS A 398 23.40 -2.58 0.62
CA LYS A 398 23.23 -1.63 1.74
C LYS A 398 22.23 -0.52 1.38
N GLU A 399 21.13 -0.42 2.13
CA GLU A 399 20.07 0.58 1.94
C GLU A 399 20.59 2.02 2.13
N GLY A 400 21.38 2.23 3.18
CA GLY A 400 22.02 3.50 3.45
C GLY A 400 23.24 3.70 2.56
N VAL A 401 23.07 4.38 1.43
CA VAL A 401 24.17 4.83 0.55
C VAL A 401 25.30 5.58 1.31
N GLY A 402 24.98 6.19 2.45
CA GLY A 402 25.94 6.85 3.33
C GLY A 402 26.72 5.92 4.27
N ALA A 403 26.44 4.62 4.29
CA ALA A 403 27.12 3.63 5.15
C ALA A 403 27.94 2.61 4.34
N ALA A 404 27.92 2.67 3.01
CA ALA A 404 28.66 1.78 2.12
C ALA A 404 29.87 2.49 1.50
N ASN A 405 30.99 1.78 1.37
CA ASN A 405 32.14 2.28 0.61
C ASN A 405 31.87 2.27 -0.90
N LEU A 406 31.14 1.26 -1.37
CA LEU A 406 30.63 1.12 -2.75
C LEU A 406 29.11 1.34 -2.77
N PRO A 407 28.64 2.61 -2.81
CA PRO A 407 27.23 2.94 -2.60
C PRO A 407 26.30 2.61 -3.77
N CYS A 408 26.84 2.37 -4.97
CA CYS A 408 26.02 2.07 -6.15
C CYS A 408 25.80 0.56 -6.32
N ARG A 409 24.56 0.17 -6.66
CA ARG A 409 24.21 -1.23 -6.99
C ARG A 409 24.52 -1.63 -8.43
N SER A 410 24.81 -0.66 -9.30
CA SER A 410 25.12 -0.89 -10.72
C SER A 410 26.63 -0.83 -11.01
N CYS A 411 27.42 -0.17 -10.18
CA CYS A 411 28.87 -0.04 -10.36
C CYS A 411 29.64 -0.08 -9.04
N MET A 412 30.97 -0.19 -9.15
CA MET A 412 31.92 -0.24 -8.06
C MET A 412 32.50 1.15 -7.73
N ILE A 413 31.75 2.24 -7.99
CA ILE A 413 32.22 3.58 -7.62
C ILE A 413 32.47 3.64 -6.12
N ILE A 414 33.61 4.23 -5.71
CA ILE A 414 33.85 4.54 -4.31
C ILE A 414 33.21 5.87 -3.97
N ARG A 415 32.73 6.02 -2.73
CA ARG A 415 32.03 7.23 -2.28
C ARG A 415 32.77 8.54 -2.54
N ASN A 416 34.10 8.52 -2.48
CA ASN A 416 34.91 9.71 -2.67
C ASN A 416 34.90 10.21 -4.11
N ASP A 417 34.64 9.33 -5.09
CA ASP A 417 34.72 9.61 -6.52
C ASP A 417 33.40 10.08 -7.13
N LEU A 418 32.33 10.18 -6.32
CA LEU A 418 31.02 10.68 -6.78
C LEU A 418 31.10 12.09 -7.43
N GLU A 419 32.06 12.91 -7.02
CA GLU A 419 32.24 14.29 -7.51
C GLU A 419 33.24 14.39 -8.69
N THR A 420 33.84 13.28 -9.11
CA THR A 420 34.86 13.25 -10.17
C THR A 420 34.47 12.39 -11.36
N ILE A 421 33.68 11.33 -11.14
CA ILE A 421 33.22 10.41 -12.18
C ILE A 421 31.79 10.78 -12.62
N HIS A 422 31.65 11.23 -13.86
CA HIS A 422 30.38 11.72 -14.42
C HIS A 422 29.96 11.05 -15.73
N LEU A 423 30.75 10.08 -16.22
CA LEU A 423 30.42 9.20 -17.33
C LEU A 423 30.32 7.76 -16.85
N GLU A 424 29.37 6.99 -17.39
CA GLU A 424 29.27 5.57 -17.10
C GLU A 424 30.48 4.78 -17.62
N SER A 425 31.07 5.20 -18.74
CA SER A 425 32.27 4.57 -19.31
C SER A 425 33.49 4.62 -18.38
N ASP A 426 33.50 5.57 -17.44
CA ASP A 426 34.57 5.73 -16.44
C ASP A 426 34.27 4.92 -15.16
N CYS A 427 33.08 4.30 -15.08
CA CYS A 427 32.69 3.44 -13.98
C CYS A 427 33.11 1.99 -14.24
N ILE A 428 33.60 1.30 -13.21
CA ILE A 428 33.69 -0.16 -13.23
C ILE A 428 32.31 -0.70 -12.90
N LEU A 429 31.57 -1.18 -13.91
CA LEU A 429 30.25 -1.78 -13.70
C LEU A 429 30.35 -3.05 -12.87
N ARG A 430 29.34 -3.30 -12.05
CA ARG A 430 29.19 -4.58 -11.36
C ARG A 430 28.81 -5.64 -12.38
N ASP A 431 29.36 -6.83 -12.20
CA ASP A 431 29.00 -8.00 -13.00
C ASP A 431 28.63 -9.15 -12.06
N LYS A 432 27.84 -10.09 -12.60
CA LYS A 432 27.35 -11.24 -11.87
C LYS A 432 28.45 -12.07 -11.20
N ILE A 433 29.60 -12.26 -11.86
CA ILE A 433 30.67 -13.14 -11.38
C ILE A 433 31.40 -12.47 -10.21
N SER A 434 31.79 -11.21 -10.36
CA SER A 434 32.46 -10.47 -9.29
C SER A 434 31.53 -10.25 -8.09
N HIS A 435 30.25 -9.97 -8.33
CA HIS A 435 29.25 -9.82 -7.28
C HIS A 435 29.02 -11.13 -6.52
N GLU A 436 28.92 -12.26 -7.22
CA GLU A 436 28.81 -13.58 -6.59
C GLU A 436 30.01 -13.88 -5.68
N ALA A 437 31.23 -13.58 -6.13
CA ALA A 437 32.43 -13.75 -5.31
C ALA A 437 32.44 -12.85 -4.06
N GLN A 438 31.87 -11.63 -4.14
CA GLN A 438 31.71 -10.75 -2.98
C GLN A 438 30.68 -11.31 -1.99
N VAL A 439 29.56 -11.82 -2.49
CA VAL A 439 28.51 -12.47 -1.69
C VAL A 439 29.06 -13.71 -1.00
N SER A 440 29.79 -14.58 -1.70
CA SER A 440 30.41 -15.77 -1.10
C SER A 440 31.41 -15.40 0.01
N GLN A 441 32.16 -14.31 -0.12
CA GLN A 441 33.04 -13.84 0.97
C GLN A 441 32.27 -13.43 2.24
N ILE A 442 31.06 -12.91 2.07
CA ILE A 442 30.17 -12.55 3.19
C ILE A 442 29.54 -13.81 3.80
N GLU A 443 29.16 -14.78 2.97
CA GLU A 443 28.50 -16.03 3.40
C GLU A 443 29.48 -17.01 4.07
N CYS A 444 30.67 -17.22 3.51
CA CYS A 444 31.70 -18.13 4.04
C CYS A 444 32.33 -17.64 5.36
N ALA A 445 31.86 -16.52 5.89
CA ALA A 445 32.25 -15.95 7.17
C ALA A 445 31.61 -16.69 8.37
N GLU A 446 31.52 -18.03 8.33
CA GLU A 446 30.86 -18.84 9.37
C GLU A 446 31.55 -18.73 10.75
N ASN A 447 32.84 -18.36 10.78
CA ASN A 447 33.63 -18.16 12.00
C ASN A 447 33.95 -16.68 12.32
N GLN A 448 33.30 -15.73 11.64
CA GLN A 448 33.54 -14.30 11.85
C GLN A 448 32.54 -13.69 12.83
N THR A 449 33.00 -12.73 13.63
CA THR A 449 32.13 -11.94 14.51
C THR A 449 31.18 -11.06 13.67
N ALA A 450 30.07 -10.62 14.27
CA ALA A 450 29.13 -9.70 13.61
C ALA A 450 29.83 -8.43 13.06
N ALA A 451 30.84 -7.92 13.77
CA ALA A 451 31.63 -6.76 13.34
C ALA A 451 32.47 -7.03 12.09
N GLN A 452 33.03 -8.23 11.93
CA GLN A 452 33.79 -8.61 10.74
C GLN A 452 32.87 -8.74 9.52
N LYS A 453 31.69 -9.34 9.69
CA LYS A 453 30.67 -9.41 8.63
C LYS A 453 30.21 -8.02 8.20
N ASP A 454 29.92 -7.13 9.16
CA ASP A 454 29.52 -5.75 8.84
C ASP A 454 30.65 -4.96 8.15
N SER A 455 31.92 -5.20 8.50
CA SER A 455 33.07 -4.60 7.82
C SER A 455 33.15 -5.02 6.34
N ILE A 456 33.02 -6.31 6.04
CA ILE A 456 33.02 -6.81 4.66
C ILE A 456 31.80 -6.29 3.89
N SER A 457 30.62 -6.33 4.53
CA SER A 457 29.38 -5.81 3.96
C SER A 457 29.49 -4.32 3.62
N THR A 458 30.04 -3.52 4.53
CA THR A 458 30.32 -2.08 4.33
C THR A 458 31.30 -1.84 3.20
N ARG A 459 32.37 -2.65 3.13
CA ARG A 459 33.38 -2.57 2.06
C ARG A 459 32.77 -2.78 0.69
N PHE A 460 31.89 -3.78 0.53
CA PHE A 460 31.30 -4.12 -0.76
C PHE A 460 29.97 -3.42 -1.06
N GLY A 461 29.32 -2.84 -0.04
CA GLY A 461 27.97 -2.32 -0.16
C GLY A 461 26.89 -3.41 -0.33
N VAL A 462 27.17 -4.64 0.11
CA VAL A 462 26.32 -5.83 -0.06
C VAL A 462 26.06 -6.45 1.30
N ASN A 463 24.81 -6.79 1.62
CA ASN A 463 24.41 -7.42 2.88
C ASN A 463 24.52 -8.94 2.79
N CYS A 464 23.90 -9.54 1.78
CA CYS A 464 23.91 -10.97 1.54
C CYS A 464 23.45 -11.28 0.10
N ARG A 465 23.10 -12.54 -0.15
CA ARG A 465 22.63 -13.01 -1.46
C ARG A 465 21.19 -12.60 -1.72
N CYS A 466 20.96 -11.93 -2.84
CA CYS A 466 19.61 -11.64 -3.31
C CYS A 466 18.81 -12.92 -3.57
N ASN A 467 17.60 -13.00 -2.99
CA ASN A 467 16.70 -14.16 -3.09
C ASN A 467 16.37 -14.54 -4.55
N PHE A 468 16.26 -13.56 -5.44
CA PHE A 468 15.92 -13.79 -6.85
C PHE A 468 17.05 -14.44 -7.67
N THR A 469 18.28 -14.52 -7.14
CA THR A 469 19.40 -15.19 -7.85
C THR A 469 19.23 -16.71 -7.97
N ILE A 470 18.27 -17.29 -7.24
CA ILE A 470 17.82 -18.67 -7.46
C ILE A 470 17.29 -18.87 -8.90
N LEU A 471 16.68 -17.82 -9.47
CA LEU A 471 16.38 -17.72 -10.89
C LEU A 471 17.72 -17.48 -11.59
N LYS A 472 18.39 -18.56 -12.02
CA LYS A 472 19.78 -18.51 -12.51
C LYS A 472 20.02 -17.54 -13.67
N TYR A 473 18.98 -17.11 -14.38
CA TYR A 473 19.08 -16.11 -15.44
C TYR A 473 19.12 -14.67 -14.91
N LEU A 474 18.65 -14.40 -13.69
CA LEU A 474 18.57 -13.07 -13.11
C LEU A 474 19.94 -12.61 -12.60
N ASP A 475 20.24 -11.33 -12.81
CA ASP A 475 21.45 -10.66 -12.36
C ASP A 475 21.05 -9.52 -11.42
N ALA A 476 21.32 -9.68 -10.13
CA ALA A 476 20.96 -8.69 -9.10
C ALA A 476 21.65 -7.33 -9.31
N THR A 477 22.74 -7.27 -10.10
CA THR A 477 23.45 -6.03 -10.40
C THR A 477 22.81 -5.24 -11.55
N LYS A 478 21.87 -5.85 -12.29
CA LYS A 478 21.23 -5.28 -13.49
C LYS A 478 19.71 -5.19 -13.38
N CYS A 479 19.06 -6.25 -12.88
CA CYS A 479 17.61 -6.37 -12.85
C CYS A 479 16.94 -5.49 -11.77
N PHE A 480 17.70 -4.72 -10.98
CA PHE A 480 17.17 -3.76 -10.00
C PHE A 480 17.35 -2.34 -10.51
N MET A 481 16.33 -1.85 -11.22
CA MET A 481 16.37 -0.64 -12.03
C MET A 481 16.47 0.61 -11.16
N HIS A 482 17.13 1.66 -11.66
CA HIS A 482 16.98 3.00 -11.11
C HIS A 482 15.64 3.57 -11.58
N ASP A 483 14.80 3.95 -10.63
CA ASP A 483 13.52 4.56 -10.94
C ASP A 483 13.69 6.04 -11.31
N LEU A 484 13.19 6.40 -12.51
CA LEU A 484 13.26 7.77 -13.01
C LEU A 484 12.56 8.75 -12.08
N MET A 485 11.38 8.42 -11.54
CA MET A 485 10.61 9.35 -10.71
C MET A 485 11.33 9.69 -9.40
N HIS A 486 11.86 8.70 -8.70
CA HIS A 486 12.58 8.91 -7.45
C HIS A 486 13.94 9.56 -7.66
N VAL A 487 14.65 9.20 -8.74
CA VAL A 487 15.95 9.79 -9.07
C VAL A 487 15.80 11.26 -9.49
N SER A 488 14.89 11.54 -10.41
CA SER A 488 14.70 12.88 -10.97
C SER A 488 13.81 13.77 -10.11
N ASN A 489 12.48 13.56 -10.10
CA ASN A 489 11.49 14.42 -9.44
C ASN A 489 11.74 14.53 -7.93
N GLU A 490 11.79 13.42 -7.20
CA GLU A 490 12.01 13.44 -5.75
C GLU A 490 13.46 13.66 -5.33
N GLY A 491 14.37 13.67 -6.29
CA GLY A 491 15.80 13.76 -6.08
C GLY A 491 16.37 15.05 -6.63
N ILE A 492 16.92 14.93 -7.83
CA ILE A 492 17.75 15.94 -8.48
C ILE A 492 16.96 17.22 -8.70
N LEU A 493 15.75 17.16 -9.28
CA LEU A 493 14.92 18.35 -9.51
C LEU A 493 14.57 19.08 -8.24
N ASN A 494 14.09 18.36 -7.21
CA ASN A 494 13.71 18.98 -5.94
C ASN A 494 14.90 19.73 -5.31
N LYS A 495 16.09 19.12 -5.32
CA LYS A 495 17.32 19.73 -4.79
C LYS A 495 17.78 20.92 -5.64
N GLU A 496 17.85 20.76 -6.96
CA GLU A 496 18.40 21.79 -7.85
C GLU A 496 17.50 23.02 -7.94
N ILE A 497 16.17 22.84 -7.92
CA ILE A 497 15.23 23.97 -7.83
C ILE A 497 15.49 24.80 -6.57
N ALA A 498 15.68 24.16 -5.41
CA ALA A 498 15.96 24.88 -4.17
C ALA A 498 17.30 25.64 -4.24
N LEU A 499 18.33 25.01 -4.81
CA LEU A 499 19.65 25.63 -4.99
C LEU A 499 19.61 26.82 -5.96
N LEU A 500 18.98 26.66 -7.12
CA LEU A 500 18.82 27.72 -8.12
C LEU A 500 18.05 28.90 -7.54
N LEU A 501 16.90 28.66 -6.91
CA LEU A 501 16.09 29.74 -6.34
C LEU A 501 16.82 30.48 -5.23
N LYS A 502 17.56 29.77 -4.37
CA LYS A 502 18.38 30.41 -3.34
C LYS A 502 19.44 31.32 -3.96
N TYR A 503 20.17 30.80 -4.96
CA TYR A 503 21.15 31.59 -5.73
C TYR A 503 20.51 32.86 -6.30
N LEU A 504 19.38 32.75 -7.01
CA LEU A 504 18.71 33.88 -7.66
C LEU A 504 18.15 34.91 -6.67
N ILE A 505 17.63 34.47 -5.52
CA ILE A 505 17.14 35.37 -4.45
C ILE A 505 18.30 36.16 -3.84
N GLU A 506 19.43 35.51 -3.59
CA GLU A 506 20.61 36.09 -2.95
C GLU A 506 21.52 36.84 -3.95
N HIS A 507 21.29 36.67 -5.25
CA HIS A 507 22.11 37.26 -6.31
C HIS A 507 22.10 38.80 -6.25
N PRO A 508 23.26 39.48 -6.30
CA PRO A 508 23.35 40.92 -6.06
C PRO A 508 22.60 41.80 -7.07
N ILE A 509 22.41 41.31 -8.30
CA ILE A 509 21.75 42.05 -9.39
C ILE A 509 20.30 41.59 -9.56
N ILE A 510 20.09 40.29 -9.78
CA ILE A 510 18.77 39.69 -10.05
C ILE A 510 17.81 39.90 -8.87
N LYS A 511 18.25 39.57 -7.64
CA LYS A 511 17.44 39.68 -6.40
C LYS A 511 15.99 39.20 -6.59
N LEU A 512 15.85 37.93 -6.99
CA LEU A 512 14.58 37.37 -7.39
C LEU A 512 13.52 37.49 -6.28
N ASP A 513 12.36 38.07 -6.62
CA ASP A 513 11.20 38.10 -5.74
C ASP A 513 10.36 36.84 -5.92
N LEU A 514 10.43 35.94 -4.93
CA LEU A 514 9.73 34.67 -4.97
C LEU A 514 8.20 34.82 -4.97
N ASP A 515 7.64 35.90 -4.42
CA ASP A 515 6.19 36.12 -4.42
C ASP A 515 5.70 36.46 -5.84
N ILE A 516 6.48 37.25 -6.60
CA ILE A 516 6.21 37.53 -8.01
C ILE A 516 6.32 36.24 -8.84
N VAL A 517 7.33 35.42 -8.60
CA VAL A 517 7.51 34.12 -9.28
C VAL A 517 6.32 33.19 -9.00
N ASN A 518 5.92 33.05 -7.74
CA ASN A 518 4.75 32.25 -7.35
C ASN A 518 3.48 32.74 -8.02
N TYR A 519 3.25 34.05 -8.05
CA TYR A 519 2.12 34.65 -8.76
C TYR A 519 2.15 34.28 -10.24
N LYS A 520 3.28 34.48 -10.93
CA LYS A 520 3.41 34.14 -12.36
C LYS A 520 3.17 32.66 -12.64
N ILE A 521 3.75 31.76 -11.84
CA ILE A 521 3.50 30.31 -11.95
C ILE A 521 2.01 30.01 -11.86
N SER A 522 1.27 30.64 -10.93
CA SER A 522 -0.17 30.44 -10.79
C SER A 522 -1.00 30.90 -11.99
N THR A 523 -0.44 31.77 -12.84
CA THR A 523 -1.08 32.27 -14.05
C THR A 523 -0.75 31.47 -15.32
N VAL A 524 0.21 30.55 -15.26
CA VAL A 524 0.59 29.72 -16.39
C VAL A 524 -0.58 28.81 -16.76
N LYS A 525 -1.03 28.92 -18.01
CA LYS A 525 -2.06 28.05 -18.59
C LYS A 525 -1.40 27.07 -19.56
N SER A 526 -1.69 25.79 -19.41
CA SER A 526 -1.32 24.76 -20.36
C SER A 526 -2.56 24.25 -21.07
N SER A 527 -2.41 23.91 -22.35
CA SER A 527 -3.44 23.19 -23.11
C SER A 527 -3.54 21.72 -22.72
N ARG A 528 -2.55 21.19 -21.99
CA ARG A 528 -2.54 19.84 -21.43
C ARG A 528 -2.92 19.87 -19.96
N GLU A 529 -3.61 18.84 -19.49
CA GLU A 529 -3.81 18.64 -18.05
C GLU A 529 -2.45 18.54 -17.35
N PHE A 530 -2.24 19.37 -16.34
CA PHE A 530 -1.04 19.33 -15.50
C PHE A 530 -1.41 19.62 -14.04
N THR A 531 -0.59 19.16 -13.11
CA THR A 531 -0.81 19.43 -11.69
C THR A 531 -0.40 20.87 -11.40
N ILE A 532 -1.34 21.72 -10.98
CA ILE A 532 -1.02 23.08 -10.56
C ILE A 532 -0.16 23.00 -9.30
N PRO A 533 1.11 23.42 -9.33
CA PRO A 533 1.98 23.34 -8.16
C PRO A 533 1.52 24.37 -7.11
N PRO A 534 1.52 24.02 -5.80
CA PRO A 534 1.31 25.01 -4.77
C PRO A 534 2.46 26.05 -4.75
N PRO A 535 2.26 27.21 -4.09
CA PRO A 535 3.32 28.21 -3.98
C PRO A 535 4.59 27.65 -3.33
N ILE A 536 5.74 28.01 -3.89
CA ILE A 536 7.07 27.70 -3.34
C ILE A 536 7.23 28.44 -2.02
N ARG A 537 7.62 27.72 -0.97
CA ARG A 537 7.83 28.29 0.36
C ARG A 537 9.26 28.82 0.50
N LYS A 538 9.38 30.11 0.76
CA LYS A 538 10.67 30.82 0.86
C LYS A 538 11.61 30.21 1.91
N ASN A 539 11.09 29.79 3.06
CA ASN A 539 11.89 29.18 4.11
C ASN A 539 12.48 27.82 3.69
N GLU A 540 11.73 27.01 2.95
CA GLU A 540 12.25 25.74 2.43
C GLU A 540 13.42 25.96 1.46
N VAL A 541 13.33 27.00 0.62
CA VAL A 541 14.40 27.39 -0.32
C VAL A 541 15.63 27.94 0.42
N LEU A 542 15.48 28.95 1.28
CA LEU A 542 16.62 29.61 1.94
C LEU A 542 17.39 28.66 2.88
N GLU A 543 16.66 27.76 3.56
CA GLU A 543 17.24 26.74 4.44
C GLU A 543 17.67 25.48 3.69
N LEU A 544 17.48 25.42 2.35
CA LEU A 544 17.79 24.26 1.50
C LEU A 544 17.17 22.96 2.02
N LYS A 545 15.93 23.05 2.52
CA LYS A 545 15.12 21.88 2.90
C LYS A 545 14.56 21.22 1.64
N LYS A 546 14.21 19.92 1.74
CA LYS A 546 13.43 19.24 0.70
C LYS A 546 12.13 20.04 0.48
N LEU A 547 11.89 20.44 -0.76
CA LEU A 547 10.67 21.18 -1.11
C LEU A 547 9.47 20.26 -0.93
N SER A 548 8.43 20.75 -0.24
CA SER A 548 7.27 19.95 0.16
C SER A 548 6.26 19.72 -0.98
N PHE A 549 6.72 19.08 -2.06
CA PHE A 549 5.94 18.77 -3.26
C PHE A 549 5.94 17.27 -3.54
N SER A 550 4.84 16.77 -4.11
CA SER A 550 4.78 15.46 -4.76
C SER A 550 5.57 15.45 -6.07
N SER A 551 5.87 14.26 -6.59
CA SER A 551 6.61 14.09 -7.85
C SER A 551 5.92 14.74 -9.05
N SER A 552 4.59 14.65 -9.13
CA SER A 552 3.78 15.33 -10.17
C SER A 552 3.81 16.85 -10.03
N GLU A 553 3.81 17.37 -8.81
CA GLU A 553 3.93 18.80 -8.55
C GLU A 553 5.34 19.31 -8.90
N ILE A 554 6.41 18.59 -8.55
CA ILE A 554 7.78 18.96 -8.96
C ILE A 554 7.92 18.95 -10.48
N SER A 555 7.36 17.95 -11.18
CA SER A 555 7.40 17.90 -12.65
C SER A 555 6.73 19.12 -13.28
N SER A 556 5.60 19.53 -12.71
CA SER A 556 4.82 20.65 -13.22
C SER A 556 5.48 21.97 -12.88
N LEU A 557 6.02 22.08 -11.66
CA LEU A 557 6.79 23.20 -11.17
C LEU A 557 8.02 23.44 -12.03
N SER A 558 8.79 22.40 -12.37
CA SER A 558 10.02 22.56 -13.13
C SER A 558 9.78 23.14 -14.52
N MET A 559 8.74 22.68 -15.22
CA MET A 559 8.32 23.23 -16.51
C MET A 559 7.85 24.69 -16.40
N CYS A 560 7.00 25.01 -15.42
CA CYS A 560 6.50 26.37 -15.23
C CYS A 560 7.63 27.32 -14.81
N LEU A 561 8.51 26.86 -13.92
CA LEU A 561 9.60 27.63 -13.38
C LEU A 561 10.62 27.98 -14.46
N ALA A 562 10.95 27.05 -15.36
CA ALA A 562 11.80 27.34 -16.51
C ALA A 562 11.27 28.50 -17.32
N LEU A 563 9.98 28.50 -17.68
CA LEU A 563 9.37 29.58 -18.45
C LEU A 563 9.34 30.91 -17.68
N VAL A 564 8.97 30.88 -16.40
CA VAL A 564 8.83 32.09 -15.58
C VAL A 564 10.19 32.74 -15.29
N LEU A 565 11.22 31.94 -15.03
CA LEU A 565 12.56 32.46 -14.74
C LEU A 565 13.19 33.17 -15.94
N GLY A 566 12.85 32.79 -17.17
CA GLY A 566 13.34 33.46 -18.38
C GLY A 566 12.93 34.94 -18.51
N GLU A 567 11.97 35.42 -17.69
CA GLU A 567 11.66 36.85 -17.59
C GLU A 567 12.60 37.64 -16.67
N PHE A 568 13.32 36.94 -15.78
CA PHE A 568 14.14 37.54 -14.72
C PHE A 568 15.63 37.24 -14.86
N VAL A 569 15.95 36.13 -15.54
CA VAL A 569 17.29 35.58 -15.66
C VAL A 569 17.61 35.46 -17.15
N SER A 570 18.78 35.94 -17.54
CA SER A 570 19.25 35.85 -18.92
C SER A 570 19.78 34.46 -19.24
N ASP A 571 19.75 34.07 -20.52
CA ASP A 571 20.16 32.74 -20.98
C ASP A 571 21.67 32.46 -20.79
N ASP A 572 22.48 33.49 -20.52
CA ASP A 572 23.91 33.37 -20.20
C ASP A 572 24.21 33.12 -18.72
N ASP A 573 23.20 33.17 -17.85
CA ASP A 573 23.35 32.77 -16.44
C ASP A 573 23.63 31.26 -16.35
N VAL A 574 24.81 30.92 -15.85
CA VAL A 574 25.31 29.54 -15.84
C VAL A 574 24.51 28.61 -14.93
N HIS A 575 23.87 29.13 -13.87
CA HIS A 575 23.03 28.34 -12.96
C HIS A 575 21.70 28.02 -13.62
N TYR A 576 21.08 29.00 -14.26
CA TYR A 576 19.84 28.80 -15.00
C TYR A 576 20.06 27.92 -16.24
N ALA A 577 21.15 28.12 -16.98
CA ALA A 577 21.50 27.27 -18.13
C ALA A 577 21.72 25.81 -17.71
N ASN A 578 22.35 25.55 -16.56
CA ASN A 578 22.49 24.18 -16.06
C ASN A 578 21.14 23.56 -15.66
N PHE A 579 20.24 24.34 -15.05
CA PHE A 579 18.88 23.88 -14.77
C PHE A 579 18.10 23.55 -16.06
N LEU A 580 18.23 24.35 -17.12
CA LEU A 580 17.63 24.04 -18.42
C LEU A 580 18.21 22.74 -19.02
N LEU A 581 19.52 22.52 -18.91
CA LEU A 581 20.17 21.27 -19.32
C LEU A 581 19.63 20.07 -18.53
N LEU A 582 19.37 20.22 -17.23
CA LEU A 582 18.69 19.18 -16.43
C LEU A 582 17.31 18.86 -17.01
N LEU A 583 16.52 19.88 -17.38
CA LEU A 583 15.21 19.65 -17.98
C LEU A 583 15.29 18.93 -19.33
N GLU A 584 16.31 19.22 -20.13
CA GLU A 584 16.57 18.51 -21.39
C GLU A 584 16.90 17.03 -21.17
N ILE A 585 17.75 16.72 -20.18
CA ILE A 585 18.06 15.35 -19.77
C ILE A 585 16.78 14.61 -19.37
N LEU A 586 15.94 15.25 -18.55
CA LEU A 586 14.72 14.63 -18.05
C LEU A 586 13.64 14.47 -19.12
N ALA A 587 13.51 15.43 -20.02
CA ALA A 587 12.65 15.31 -21.20
C ALA A 587 13.10 14.14 -22.08
N SER A 588 14.41 14.01 -22.30
CA SER A 588 15.01 12.90 -23.04
C SER A 588 14.70 11.55 -22.38
N LEU A 589 14.91 11.43 -21.06
CA LEU A 589 14.61 10.21 -20.28
C LEU A 589 13.13 9.82 -20.26
N GLN A 590 12.22 10.75 -20.56
CA GLN A 590 10.78 10.51 -20.68
C GLN A 590 10.33 10.16 -22.11
N SER A 591 11.26 10.02 -23.05
CA SER A 591 10.96 9.59 -24.42
C SER A 591 10.37 8.18 -24.46
N TYR A 592 9.55 7.92 -25.47
CA TYR A 592 8.91 6.62 -25.69
C TYR A 592 9.81 5.61 -26.41
N GLN A 593 10.92 6.07 -26.97
CA GLN A 593 11.91 5.27 -27.68
C GLN A 593 13.26 6.00 -27.70
N PHE A 594 14.35 5.26 -27.92
CA PHE A 594 15.72 5.81 -28.02
C PHE A 594 16.50 5.16 -29.15
N SER A 595 17.23 5.93 -29.94
CA SER A 595 18.31 5.44 -30.80
C SER A 595 19.65 5.45 -30.07
N GLU A 596 20.69 4.82 -30.65
CA GLU A 596 22.06 4.94 -30.12
C GLU A 596 22.57 6.39 -30.11
N GLN A 597 22.15 7.22 -31.08
CA GLN A 597 22.51 8.64 -31.11
C GLN A 597 21.88 9.41 -29.96
N ASP A 598 20.61 9.13 -29.63
CA ASP A 598 19.93 9.73 -28.47
C ASP A 598 20.65 9.38 -27.18
N LEU A 599 21.08 8.12 -27.03
CA LEU A 599 21.82 7.66 -25.85
C LEU A 599 23.20 8.32 -25.72
N GLN A 600 23.91 8.52 -26.82
CA GLN A 600 25.20 9.24 -26.82
C GLN A 600 25.02 10.71 -26.41
N MET A 601 23.98 11.37 -26.93
CA MET A 601 23.67 12.75 -26.56
C MET A 601 23.29 12.85 -25.09
N LEU A 602 22.42 11.95 -24.63
CA LEU A 602 21.98 11.89 -23.24
C LEU A 602 23.17 11.68 -22.28
N ALA A 603 24.09 10.77 -22.59
CA ALA A 603 25.29 10.54 -21.79
C ALA A 603 26.15 11.80 -21.64
N LYS A 604 26.35 12.53 -22.76
CA LYS A 604 27.11 13.77 -22.79
C LYS A 604 26.41 14.89 -22.01
N ASN A 605 25.10 15.02 -22.14
CA ASN A 605 24.31 16.01 -21.41
C ASN A 605 24.38 15.73 -19.90
N ILE A 606 24.27 14.46 -19.47
CA ILE A 606 24.42 14.06 -18.07
C ILE A 606 25.82 14.39 -17.53
N GLU A 607 26.88 14.09 -18.30
CA GLU A 607 28.24 14.43 -17.92
C GLU A 607 28.40 15.94 -17.70
N LEU A 608 28.01 16.74 -18.71
CA LEU A 608 28.13 18.19 -18.68
C LEU A 608 27.35 18.78 -17.50
N HIS A 609 26.10 18.34 -17.32
CA HIS A 609 25.26 18.75 -16.22
C HIS A 609 25.91 18.45 -14.86
N ASN A 610 26.36 17.23 -14.63
CA ASN A 610 26.93 16.84 -13.34
C ASN A 610 28.24 17.58 -13.05
N ARG A 611 29.10 17.78 -14.06
CA ARG A 611 30.32 18.59 -13.93
C ARG A 611 30.00 20.03 -13.55
N ASN A 612 29.04 20.65 -14.23
CA ASN A 612 28.59 21.99 -13.93
C ASN A 612 27.97 22.07 -12.53
N HIS A 613 27.14 21.10 -12.13
CA HIS A 613 26.53 21.06 -10.80
C HIS A 613 27.58 21.07 -9.68
N VAL A 614 28.69 20.34 -9.83
CA VAL A 614 29.83 20.38 -8.88
C VAL A 614 30.45 21.79 -8.80
N LEU A 615 30.65 22.43 -9.95
CA LEU A 615 31.28 23.75 -10.04
C LEU A 615 30.38 24.88 -9.50
N LEU A 616 29.09 24.80 -9.82
CA LEU A 616 28.09 25.83 -9.52
C LEU A 616 27.54 25.75 -8.10
N TYR A 617 27.53 24.53 -7.52
CA TYR A 617 27.07 24.24 -6.17
C TYR A 617 28.15 23.49 -5.37
N PRO A 618 29.32 24.11 -5.12
CA PRO A 618 30.41 23.47 -4.40
C PRO A 618 30.03 23.21 -2.93
N LYS A 619 30.58 22.14 -2.36
CA LYS A 619 30.38 21.82 -0.94
C LYS A 619 30.93 22.93 -0.03
N PRO A 620 30.32 23.18 1.14
CA PRO A 620 30.93 24.00 2.17
C PRO A 620 32.27 23.36 2.63
N LEU A 621 33.30 24.18 2.86
CA LEU A 621 34.64 23.73 3.24
C LEU A 621 34.65 22.85 4.51
N ASP A 622 33.70 23.09 5.42
CA ASP A 622 33.59 22.40 6.72
C ASP A 622 32.51 21.30 6.74
N SER A 623 32.05 20.82 5.58
CA SER A 623 30.98 19.84 5.49
C SER A 623 31.41 18.54 4.81
N ASP A 624 31.06 17.41 5.43
CA ASP A 624 31.11 16.07 4.80
C ASP A 624 30.04 15.88 3.70
N SER A 625 29.23 16.90 3.43
CA SER A 625 28.25 16.87 2.35
C SER A 625 28.93 16.88 0.97
N LYS A 626 28.35 16.10 0.06
CA LYS A 626 28.79 15.99 -1.33
C LYS A 626 27.90 16.85 -2.23
N SER A 627 28.51 17.54 -3.19
CA SER A 627 27.77 18.31 -4.22
C SER A 627 26.89 17.38 -5.04
N ILE A 628 27.46 16.26 -5.49
CA ILE A 628 26.75 15.17 -6.18
C ILE A 628 26.13 14.21 -5.16
N THR A 629 24.84 13.96 -5.33
CA THR A 629 24.13 12.94 -4.53
C THR A 629 24.19 11.57 -5.24
N PRO A 630 23.96 10.46 -4.53
CA PRO A 630 23.83 9.15 -5.16
C PRO A 630 22.78 9.12 -6.28
N LYS A 631 21.73 9.94 -6.21
CA LYS A 631 20.73 10.09 -7.28
C LYS A 631 21.31 10.73 -8.55
N HIS A 632 22.20 11.73 -8.42
CA HIS A 632 22.92 12.28 -9.58
C HIS A 632 23.79 11.21 -10.25
N HIS A 633 24.48 10.41 -9.44
CA HIS A 633 25.26 9.29 -9.96
C HIS A 633 24.39 8.23 -10.65
N SER A 634 23.19 7.94 -10.13
CA SER A 634 22.22 7.05 -10.81
C SER A 634 21.84 7.51 -12.22
N LEU A 635 21.97 8.80 -12.58
CA LEU A 635 21.70 9.26 -13.95
C LEU A 635 22.58 8.55 -14.98
N LEU A 636 23.85 8.33 -14.64
CA LEU A 636 24.84 7.70 -15.54
C LEU A 636 24.34 6.33 -16.00
N HIS A 637 23.66 5.60 -15.11
CA HIS A 637 23.21 4.24 -15.35
C HIS A 637 21.93 4.13 -16.17
N PHE A 638 21.24 5.23 -16.47
CA PHE A 638 20.08 5.16 -17.38
C PHE A 638 20.47 4.77 -18.80
N ILE A 639 21.71 5.04 -19.23
CA ILE A 639 22.17 4.69 -20.57
C ILE A 639 22.21 3.17 -20.76
N SER A 640 22.97 2.46 -19.91
CA SER A 640 23.00 1.00 -19.92
C SER A 640 21.63 0.39 -19.61
N GLN A 641 20.88 0.99 -18.68
CA GLN A 641 19.53 0.54 -18.34
C GLN A 641 18.57 0.56 -19.53
N ILE A 642 18.60 1.63 -20.34
CA ILE A 642 17.78 1.73 -21.56
C ILE A 642 18.18 0.68 -22.58
N LYS A 643 19.49 0.46 -22.77
CA LYS A 643 19.97 -0.60 -23.68
C LYS A 643 19.51 -1.99 -23.24
N MET A 644 19.45 -2.23 -21.93
CA MET A 644 19.10 -3.53 -21.36
C MET A 644 17.59 -3.80 -21.32
N PHE A 645 16.77 -2.79 -21.03
CA PHE A 645 15.35 -2.95 -20.67
C PHE A 645 14.41 -1.93 -21.32
N GLY A 646 14.89 -1.12 -22.25
CA GLY A 646 14.08 -0.13 -22.96
C GLY A 646 13.79 1.15 -22.16
N PRO A 647 12.86 1.99 -22.66
CA PRO A 647 12.59 3.32 -22.12
C PRO A 647 12.17 3.33 -20.63
N PRO A 648 12.74 4.22 -19.78
CA PRO A 648 12.46 4.20 -18.33
C PRO A 648 11.02 4.57 -17.99
N ARG A 649 10.33 5.27 -18.91
CA ARG A 649 8.93 5.68 -18.78
C ARG A 649 7.99 4.51 -18.54
N TYR A 650 8.30 3.33 -19.08
CA TYR A 650 7.42 2.16 -18.96
C TYR A 650 7.62 1.39 -17.66
N SER A 651 8.70 1.66 -16.93
CA SER A 651 9.09 0.98 -15.70
C SER A 651 9.24 1.93 -14.50
N TRP A 652 8.71 3.16 -14.57
CA TRP A 652 8.82 4.12 -13.46
C TRP A 652 7.75 3.93 -12.37
N CYS A 653 8.01 4.45 -11.18
CA CYS A 653 7.20 4.21 -9.98
C CYS A 653 5.94 5.09 -9.85
N MET A 654 5.71 6.07 -10.75
CA MET A 654 4.60 7.04 -10.66
C MET A 654 3.22 6.38 -10.48
N ARG A 655 2.97 5.26 -11.15
CA ARG A 655 1.66 4.60 -11.16
C ARG A 655 1.44 3.72 -9.94
N TYR A 656 2.49 3.07 -9.44
CA TYR A 656 2.46 2.36 -8.17
C TYR A 656 2.20 3.33 -6.99
N GLU A 657 2.87 4.50 -6.97
CA GLU A 657 2.58 5.55 -5.98
C GLU A 657 1.15 6.09 -6.08
N SER A 658 0.61 6.21 -7.29
CA SER A 658 -0.78 6.62 -7.50
C SER A 658 -1.75 5.59 -6.91
N LEU A 659 -1.44 4.29 -7.01
CA LEU A 659 -2.22 3.22 -6.38
C LEU A 659 -2.12 3.30 -4.85
N ASN A 660 -0.91 3.49 -4.31
CA ASN A 660 -0.68 3.71 -2.87
C ASN A 660 -1.41 4.96 -2.35
N SER A 661 -1.50 6.03 -3.14
CA SER A 661 -2.21 7.27 -2.77
C SER A 661 -3.71 7.04 -2.57
N LYS A 662 -4.34 6.17 -3.38
CA LYS A 662 -5.74 5.77 -3.15
C LYS A 662 -5.90 5.14 -1.76
N PHE A 663 -4.96 4.28 -1.37
CA PHE A 663 -4.97 3.67 -0.05
C PHE A 663 -4.74 4.68 1.09
N LYS A 664 -3.73 5.54 0.97
CA LYS A 664 -3.47 6.64 1.92
C LYS A 664 -4.73 7.49 2.15
N LYS A 665 -5.57 7.71 1.13
CA LYS A 665 -6.86 8.42 1.26
C LYS A 665 -7.92 7.63 2.05
N ILE A 666 -8.03 6.32 1.85
CA ILE A 666 -8.92 5.45 2.63
C ILE A 666 -8.55 5.54 4.12
N MET A 667 -7.25 5.52 4.45
CA MET A 667 -6.77 5.56 5.84
C MET A 667 -7.21 6.83 6.54
N ARG A 668 -6.97 7.98 5.88
CA ARG A 668 -7.30 9.30 6.41
C ARG A 668 -8.79 9.46 6.69
N ARG A 669 -9.65 8.80 5.90
CA ARG A 669 -11.10 8.86 6.07
C ARG A 669 -11.60 7.97 7.21
N ASN A 670 -11.10 6.73 7.28
CA ASN A 670 -11.66 5.73 8.20
C ASN A 670 -11.06 5.77 9.61
N SER A 671 -9.87 6.36 9.80
CA SER A 671 -9.18 6.49 11.10
C SER A 671 -8.98 5.19 11.91
N ASN A 672 -9.30 4.03 11.32
CA ASN A 672 -9.11 2.69 11.87
C ASN A 672 -8.23 1.90 10.91
N PHE A 673 -7.09 1.42 11.40
CA PHE A 673 -6.07 0.72 10.61
C PHE A 673 -6.53 -0.64 10.05
N LEU A 674 -7.20 -1.46 10.86
CA LEU A 674 -7.57 -2.83 10.46
C LEU A 674 -8.69 -2.83 9.42
N THR A 675 -9.73 -2.02 9.64
CA THR A 675 -10.86 -1.87 8.70
C THR A 675 -10.38 -1.36 7.34
N SER A 676 -9.48 -0.39 7.40
CA SER A 676 -8.79 0.23 6.29
C SER A 676 -7.91 -0.70 5.46
N LEU A 677 -7.06 -1.49 6.11
CA LEU A 677 -6.22 -2.51 5.48
C LEU A 677 -7.10 -3.55 4.78
N SER A 678 -8.15 -4.03 5.47
CA SER A 678 -9.14 -4.95 4.89
C SER A 678 -9.83 -4.37 3.65
N LEU A 679 -10.29 -3.11 3.71
CA LEU A 679 -10.92 -2.40 2.59
C LEU A 679 -10.01 -2.34 1.37
N TRP A 680 -8.74 -2.05 1.58
CA TRP A 680 -7.77 -1.92 0.51
C TRP A 680 -7.47 -3.26 -0.18
N LEU A 681 -7.26 -4.30 0.62
CA LEU A 681 -7.10 -5.66 0.11
C LEU A 681 -8.32 -6.11 -0.73
N HIS A 682 -9.54 -5.70 -0.34
CA HIS A 682 -10.76 -5.97 -1.12
C HIS A 682 -10.89 -5.12 -2.39
N THR A 683 -10.26 -3.94 -2.45
CA THR A 683 -10.42 -3.05 -3.60
C THR A 683 -9.46 -3.39 -4.73
N ILE A 684 -8.18 -3.67 -4.44
CA ILE A 684 -7.20 -3.93 -5.50
C ILE A 684 -7.55 -5.21 -6.30
N ARG A 685 -8.07 -6.25 -5.64
CA ARG A 685 -8.42 -7.50 -6.36
C ARG A 685 -9.70 -7.39 -7.20
N ASN A 686 -10.73 -6.68 -6.73
CA ASN A 686 -11.99 -6.56 -7.47
C ASN A 686 -11.96 -5.53 -8.61
N SER A 687 -10.88 -4.75 -8.76
CA SER A 687 -10.66 -3.95 -9.97
C SER A 687 -10.31 -4.78 -11.21
N LEU A 688 -10.14 -6.09 -11.07
CA LEU A 688 -9.89 -7.04 -12.18
C LEU A 688 -11.17 -7.65 -12.76
N THR A 689 -12.28 -7.66 -12.02
CA THR A 689 -13.50 -8.40 -12.39
C THR A 689 -14.69 -7.51 -12.77
N TYR A 690 -14.44 -6.24 -13.11
CA TYR A 690 -15.47 -5.33 -13.63
C TYR A 690 -14.97 -4.53 -14.84
N THR A 691 -15.18 -5.13 -16.02
CA THR A 691 -15.41 -4.43 -17.29
C THR A 691 -16.64 -5.00 -17.96
#